data_AF-A0A4S9A4F8-F1
#
_entry.id   AF-A0A4S9A4F8-F1
#
_cell.length_a   1.000
_cell.length_b   1.000
_cell.length_c   1.000
_cell.angle_alpha   90.00
_cell.angle_beta   90.00
_cell.angle_gamma   90.00
#
_symmetry.space_group_name_H-M   'P 1'
#
loop_
_entity.id
_entity.type
_entity.pdbx_description
1 polymer ?
#
loop_
_entity_poly.entity_id
_entity_poly.type
_entity_poly.pdbx_seq_one_letter_code
_entity_poly.pdbx_strand_id
1 'polypeptide(L)'
;MSANAVSASAKGASFLILLQIGSRALTFALNQILLRFLSPELLGVNVQLELYCISVLYFARESLRVALQRRADGTQAVINMSYLAILAGLPLSYALAELYLQTEVPKVPFLVQSLRVYGVAAMVELLAEPSFVAAQQKMLYKVRAGAEAAATIMKTFATVGLVVWASRQGRDLGVLPFAVGQLAYAASLLVVYSARLVLVAKSEGFSLLPRAIRSKTEKFWLSLFSQPLLNLSLSLTVQSSIKYVLTQGDSLLIASLASLQDQGAYALSSNYGGLIARMLFQPIEEASRNLFAKLCASSPSKSEKIKEQQTSGDGIAQANTTLTLILKFYSLISLVAFAAGPSAAPVLLSLVAGSRWSDTGAGEVLGCYCYYIPLLALNGVSEAFVAAVADNTQLYTQSIWMGGFFAAFAGSAYLFLRVLEMGAKGLVWANCVNMGCRILFNLSFVKNFFAKRGQAFDVTKILPSAVSIAVAAVVPGIFKATTGLLSRYGIIGELARIGAITGVFVLVLAVSERKFLDNDTTMLDATGEPFALPVRNPGAPERHEEPVEQVNDANDNHAATQTSTNDAAAPEEAAQPTANTAVEHVVRQWCIWHERMVATHNSETCTRGQRLQAQGYTEPPPRISRSARRQGTAATHGRGGSRGDRGGARRGGRGRGRGRGGRGGNQQAATT
;
A
#
# COMPACT_ATOMS: atom_id res chain seq x y z
N MET A 1 -26.80 -7.94 -35.98
CA MET A 1 -25.51 -7.26 -35.71
C MET A 1 -25.14 -7.17 -34.21
N SER A 2 -25.94 -7.67 -33.27
CA SER A 2 -25.67 -7.61 -31.81
C SER A 2 -24.71 -8.70 -31.29
N ALA A 3 -24.75 -9.93 -31.83
CA ALA A 3 -23.89 -11.04 -31.37
C ALA A 3 -22.38 -10.82 -31.59
N ASN A 4 -22.00 -10.05 -32.63
CA ASN A 4 -20.61 -9.67 -32.88
C ASN A 4 -20.13 -8.59 -31.89
N ALA A 5 -21.02 -7.73 -31.39
CA ALA A 5 -20.69 -6.72 -30.39
C ALA A 5 -20.53 -7.33 -28.99
N VAL A 6 -21.40 -8.30 -28.63
CA VAL A 6 -21.32 -9.04 -27.37
C VAL A 6 -20.07 -9.91 -27.31
N SER A 7 -19.78 -10.68 -28.37
CA SER A 7 -18.55 -11.49 -28.44
C SER A 7 -17.28 -10.63 -28.50
N ALA A 8 -17.30 -9.46 -29.13
CA ALA A 8 -16.20 -8.50 -29.09
C ALA A 8 -16.02 -7.87 -27.70
N SER A 9 -17.11 -7.58 -26.98
CA SER A 9 -17.08 -7.06 -25.60
C SER A 9 -16.55 -8.11 -24.61
N ALA A 10 -17.01 -9.37 -24.71
CA ALA A 10 -16.52 -10.48 -23.89
C ALA A 10 -15.05 -10.83 -24.19
N LYS A 11 -14.63 -10.77 -25.46
CA LYS A 11 -13.21 -10.88 -25.85
C LYS A 11 -12.37 -9.71 -25.32
N GLY A 12 -12.91 -8.50 -25.30
CA GLY A 12 -12.27 -7.33 -24.71
C GLY A 12 -12.10 -7.45 -23.20
N ALA A 13 -13.14 -7.87 -22.48
CA ALA A 13 -13.11 -8.09 -21.04
C ALA A 13 -12.14 -9.22 -20.65
N SER A 14 -12.19 -10.36 -21.34
CA SER A 14 -11.26 -11.47 -21.12
C SER A 14 -9.81 -11.10 -21.44
N PHE A 15 -9.57 -10.32 -22.50
CA PHE A 15 -8.24 -9.80 -22.81
C PHE A 15 -7.71 -8.86 -21.72
N LEU A 16 -8.55 -7.98 -21.17
CA LEU A 16 -8.17 -7.09 -20.06
C LEU A 16 -7.85 -7.87 -18.78
N ILE A 17 -8.64 -8.90 -18.46
CA ILE A 17 -8.39 -9.80 -17.33
C ILE A 17 -7.07 -10.54 -17.54
N LEU A 18 -6.85 -11.13 -18.72
CA LEU A 18 -5.63 -11.86 -19.05
C LEU A 18 -4.40 -10.95 -19.01
N LEU A 19 -4.52 -9.71 -19.50
CA LEU A 19 -3.47 -8.71 -19.44
C LEU A 19 -3.15 -8.33 -17.98
N GLN A 20 -4.16 -8.18 -17.14
CA GLN A 20 -3.98 -7.86 -15.73
C GLN A 20 -3.32 -9.02 -14.97
N ILE A 21 -3.70 -10.26 -15.25
CA ILE A 21 -3.06 -11.46 -14.70
C ILE A 21 -1.61 -11.57 -15.20
N GLY A 22 -1.38 -11.42 -16.50
CA GLY A 22 -0.05 -11.52 -17.12
C GLY A 22 0.92 -10.46 -16.59
N SER A 23 0.47 -9.21 -16.45
CA SER A 23 1.29 -8.12 -15.88
C SER A 23 1.66 -8.38 -14.42
N ARG A 24 0.70 -8.87 -13.61
CA ARG A 24 0.94 -9.24 -12.20
C ARG A 24 1.88 -10.44 -12.10
N ALA A 25 1.74 -11.43 -12.99
CA ALA A 25 2.62 -12.59 -13.04
C ALA A 25 4.06 -12.22 -13.43
N LEU A 26 4.23 -11.32 -14.41
CA LEU A 26 5.55 -10.80 -14.79
C LEU A 26 6.20 -10.05 -13.63
N THR A 27 5.45 -9.14 -12.99
CA THR A 27 5.95 -8.37 -11.85
C THR A 27 6.32 -9.29 -10.68
N PHE A 28 5.51 -10.33 -10.43
CA PHE A 28 5.82 -11.36 -9.45
C PHE A 28 7.13 -12.08 -9.80
N ALA A 29 7.28 -12.58 -11.03
CA ALA A 29 8.49 -13.28 -11.47
C ALA A 29 9.76 -12.42 -11.34
N LEU A 30 9.70 -11.14 -11.68
CA LEU A 30 10.82 -10.22 -11.51
C LEU A 30 11.12 -9.96 -10.02
N ASN A 31 10.10 -9.81 -9.19
CA ASN A 31 10.28 -9.72 -7.73
C ASN A 31 10.86 -11.01 -7.14
N GLN A 32 10.60 -12.18 -7.72
CA GLN A 32 11.23 -13.43 -7.30
C GLN A 32 12.74 -13.42 -7.50
N ILE A 33 13.20 -12.91 -8.63
CA ILE A 33 14.63 -12.76 -8.89
C ILE A 33 15.24 -11.82 -7.85
N LEU A 34 14.56 -10.70 -7.57
CA LEU A 34 15.00 -9.72 -6.60
C LEU A 34 15.18 -10.32 -5.18
N LEU A 35 14.20 -11.10 -4.71
CA LEU A 35 14.20 -11.66 -3.35
C LEU A 35 15.33 -12.67 -3.09
N ARG A 36 15.88 -13.30 -4.13
CA ARG A 36 17.03 -14.21 -3.99
C ARG A 36 18.32 -13.51 -3.54
N PHE A 37 18.38 -12.18 -3.71
CA PHE A 37 19.54 -11.37 -3.38
C PHE A 37 19.33 -10.45 -2.17
N LEU A 38 18.14 -10.47 -1.56
CA LEU A 38 17.78 -9.59 -0.46
C LEU A 38 17.76 -10.34 0.87
N SER A 39 18.04 -9.61 1.95
CA SER A 39 17.78 -10.06 3.32
C SER A 39 16.48 -9.45 3.87
N PRO A 40 15.90 -10.02 4.95
CA PRO A 40 14.75 -9.42 5.63
C PRO A 40 14.99 -7.97 6.06
N GLU A 41 16.18 -7.66 6.59
CA GLU A 41 16.53 -6.31 7.04
C GLU A 41 16.49 -5.30 5.88
N LEU A 42 17.06 -5.65 4.72
CA LEU A 42 17.04 -4.80 3.54
C LEU A 42 15.61 -4.54 3.04
N LEU A 43 14.76 -5.57 3.11
CA LEU A 43 13.35 -5.46 2.73
C LEU A 43 12.57 -4.58 3.73
N GLY A 44 12.83 -4.73 5.03
CA GLY A 44 12.24 -3.88 6.08
C GLY A 44 12.64 -2.41 5.92
N VAL A 45 13.92 -2.13 5.68
CA VAL A 45 14.39 -0.76 5.40
C VAL A 45 13.76 -0.20 4.11
N ASN A 46 13.61 -1.02 3.06
CA ASN A 46 12.91 -0.57 1.85
C ASN A 46 11.46 -0.14 2.14
N VAL A 47 10.72 -0.88 2.97
CA VAL A 47 9.36 -0.51 3.38
C VAL A 47 9.34 0.87 4.06
N GLN A 48 10.31 1.15 4.93
CA GLN A 48 10.41 2.47 5.56
C GLN A 48 10.72 3.59 4.56
N LEU A 49 11.63 3.35 3.61
CA LEU A 49 11.98 4.34 2.58
C LEU A 49 10.82 4.59 1.60
N GLU A 50 10.06 3.56 1.26
CA GLU A 50 8.83 3.69 0.47
C GLU A 50 7.77 4.49 1.24
N LEU A 51 7.59 4.22 2.55
CA LEU A 51 6.69 4.98 3.41
C LEU A 51 7.10 6.46 3.51
N TYR A 52 8.40 6.75 3.62
CA TYR A 52 8.93 8.11 3.54
C TYR A 52 8.53 8.79 2.23
N CYS A 53 8.76 8.13 1.09
CA CYS A 53 8.46 8.69 -0.24
C CYS A 53 6.95 8.94 -0.42
N ILE A 54 6.11 7.98 -0.04
CA ILE A 54 4.65 8.10 -0.07
C ILE A 54 4.18 9.25 0.82
N SER A 55 4.75 9.40 2.02
CA SER A 55 4.42 10.49 2.94
C SER A 55 4.69 11.86 2.29
N VAL A 56 5.89 12.05 1.72
CA VAL A 56 6.28 13.30 1.05
C VAL A 56 5.29 13.63 -0.08
N LEU A 57 5.03 12.66 -0.96
CA LEU A 57 4.16 12.87 -2.11
C LEU A 57 2.71 13.14 -1.70
N TYR A 58 2.20 12.42 -0.71
CA TYR A 58 0.83 12.57 -0.23
C TYR A 58 0.59 13.97 0.33
N PHE A 59 1.43 14.40 1.29
CA PHE A 59 1.29 15.72 1.89
C PHE A 59 1.55 16.87 0.91
N ALA A 60 2.39 16.65 -0.10
CA ALA A 60 2.69 17.66 -1.11
C ALA A 60 1.54 17.87 -2.11
N ARG A 61 0.85 16.82 -2.55
CA ARG A 61 -0.03 16.91 -3.74
C ARG A 61 -1.45 16.38 -3.61
N GLU A 62 -1.76 15.56 -2.61
CA GLU A 62 -3.05 14.84 -2.61
C GLU A 62 -4.25 15.77 -2.43
N SER A 63 -4.18 16.71 -1.48
CA SER A 63 -5.24 17.70 -1.28
C SER A 63 -5.46 18.58 -2.50
N LEU A 64 -4.38 18.90 -3.24
CA LEU A 64 -4.47 19.62 -4.50
C LEU A 64 -5.19 18.79 -5.55
N ARG A 65 -4.83 17.53 -5.77
CA ARG A 65 -5.51 16.66 -6.74
C ARG A 65 -7.02 16.59 -6.49
N VAL A 66 -7.43 16.49 -5.23
CA VAL A 66 -8.86 16.49 -4.85
C VAL A 66 -9.52 17.85 -5.12
N ALA A 67 -8.86 18.96 -4.77
CA ALA A 67 -9.38 20.30 -5.03
C ALA A 67 -9.58 20.56 -6.54
N LEU A 68 -8.60 20.16 -7.34
CA LEU A 68 -8.56 20.38 -8.79
C LEU A 68 -9.62 19.55 -9.54
N GLN A 69 -10.02 18.39 -9.01
CA GLN A 69 -11.12 17.60 -9.57
C GLN A 69 -12.51 18.17 -9.27
N ARG A 70 -12.66 18.95 -8.19
CA ARG A 70 -13.96 19.46 -7.73
C ARG A 70 -14.40 20.75 -8.42
N ARG A 71 -13.50 21.43 -9.13
CA ARG A 71 -13.80 22.69 -9.82
C ARG A 71 -13.43 22.58 -11.30
N ALA A 72 -14.37 23.01 -12.16
CA ALA A 72 -14.19 23.12 -13.59
C ALA A 72 -13.40 24.40 -13.97
N ASP A 73 -12.23 24.58 -13.36
CA ASP A 73 -11.33 25.67 -13.73
C ASP A 73 -10.59 25.33 -15.03
N GLY A 74 -10.18 26.37 -15.76
CA GLY A 74 -9.45 26.20 -17.02
C GLY A 74 -8.15 25.39 -16.82
N THR A 75 -7.78 24.59 -17.82
CA THR A 75 -6.62 23.67 -17.77
C THR A 75 -5.34 24.37 -17.30
N GLN A 76 -5.12 25.63 -17.69
CA GLN A 76 -3.96 26.40 -17.25
C GLN A 76 -3.99 26.76 -15.75
N ALA A 77 -5.15 27.07 -15.17
CA ALA A 77 -5.26 27.40 -13.74
C ALA A 77 -4.93 26.18 -12.89
N VAL A 78 -5.43 25.02 -13.34
CA VAL A 78 -5.18 23.71 -12.75
C VAL A 78 -3.69 23.34 -12.82
N ILE A 79 -3.04 23.57 -13.97
CA ILE A 79 -1.60 23.40 -14.15
C ILE A 79 -0.82 24.32 -13.21
N ASN A 80 -1.14 25.62 -13.16
CA ASN A 80 -0.45 26.55 -12.28
C ASN A 80 -0.52 26.11 -10.82
N MET A 81 -1.70 25.68 -10.34
CA MET A 81 -1.89 25.18 -8.97
C MET A 81 -1.01 23.98 -8.65
N SER A 82 -0.77 23.06 -9.60
CA SER A 82 0.08 21.88 -9.36
C SER A 82 1.53 22.23 -9.00
N TYR A 83 2.02 23.42 -9.37
CA TYR A 83 3.37 23.87 -8.98
C TYR A 83 3.51 24.11 -7.47
N LEU A 84 2.42 24.34 -6.74
CA LEU A 84 2.46 24.43 -5.28
C LEU A 84 2.85 23.08 -4.66
N ALA A 85 2.50 21.96 -5.29
CA ALA A 85 2.93 20.64 -4.83
C ALA A 85 4.45 20.47 -4.95
N ILE A 86 5.05 20.98 -6.04
CA ILE A 86 6.51 21.00 -6.22
C ILE A 86 7.17 21.85 -5.13
N LEU A 87 6.63 23.04 -4.87
CA LEU A 87 7.15 23.96 -3.85
C LEU A 87 7.02 23.37 -2.43
N ALA A 88 5.90 22.73 -2.11
CA ALA A 88 5.67 22.08 -0.83
C ALA A 88 6.55 20.82 -0.64
N GLY A 89 6.88 20.11 -1.72
CA GLY A 89 7.67 18.89 -1.69
C GLY A 89 9.07 19.06 -1.12
N LEU A 90 9.75 20.18 -1.40
CA LEU A 90 11.11 20.44 -0.91
C LEU A 90 11.22 20.48 0.63
N PRO A 91 10.48 21.35 1.35
CA PRO A 91 10.54 21.37 2.80
C PRO A 91 10.01 20.07 3.42
N LEU A 92 9.00 19.43 2.83
CA LEU A 92 8.48 18.14 3.30
C LEU A 92 9.51 17.01 3.17
N SER A 93 10.16 16.90 2.01
CA SER A 93 11.20 15.90 1.75
C SER A 93 12.37 16.05 2.72
N TYR A 94 12.81 17.29 2.97
CA TYR A 94 13.87 17.57 3.94
C TYR A 94 13.43 17.27 5.38
N ALA A 95 12.28 17.79 5.82
CA ALA A 95 11.81 17.62 7.20
C ALA A 95 11.56 16.15 7.57
N LEU A 96 10.95 15.38 6.67
CA LEU A 96 10.71 13.95 6.90
C LEU A 96 12.01 13.12 6.84
N ALA A 97 12.99 13.53 6.03
CA ALA A 97 14.29 12.85 5.99
C ALA A 97 15.06 13.10 7.29
N GLU A 98 15.02 14.32 7.82
CA GLU A 98 15.62 14.65 9.10
C GLU A 98 14.95 13.89 10.25
N LEU A 99 13.60 13.85 10.27
CA LEU A 99 12.85 13.05 11.23
C LEU A 99 13.24 11.56 11.17
N TYR A 100 13.44 11.01 9.97
CA TYR A 100 13.91 9.64 9.81
C TYR A 100 15.30 9.44 10.40
N LEU A 101 16.23 10.36 10.15
CA LEU A 101 17.61 10.28 10.64
C LEU A 101 17.76 10.50 12.16
N GLN A 102 16.74 11.09 12.81
CA GLN A 102 16.69 11.22 14.27
C GLN A 102 16.33 9.92 14.98
N THR A 103 15.72 8.97 14.28
CA THR A 103 15.47 7.62 14.81
C THR A 103 16.74 6.77 14.78
N GLU A 104 16.77 5.62 15.48
CA GLU A 104 17.92 4.72 15.44
C GLU A 104 18.18 4.24 14.01
N VAL A 105 19.20 4.84 13.37
CA VAL A 105 19.53 4.57 11.96
C VAL A 105 20.04 3.14 11.82
N PRO A 106 19.38 2.30 11.01
CA PRO A 106 19.83 0.94 10.74
C PRO A 106 21.25 0.93 10.18
N LYS A 107 22.10 0.01 10.67
CA LYS A 107 23.47 -0.18 10.17
C LYS A 107 23.50 -0.92 8.83
N VAL A 108 22.92 -0.32 7.81
CA VAL A 108 22.79 -0.88 6.45
C VAL A 108 23.65 -0.08 5.47
N PRO A 109 24.36 -0.75 4.53
CA PRO A 109 25.15 -0.06 3.51
C PRO A 109 24.30 0.92 2.70
N PHE A 110 24.88 2.09 2.41
CA PHE A 110 24.31 3.13 1.57
C PHE A 110 22.93 3.67 2.01
N LEU A 111 22.53 3.52 3.28
CA LEU A 111 21.21 3.95 3.73
C LEU A 111 20.95 5.44 3.53
N VAL A 112 21.87 6.31 3.99
CA VAL A 112 21.72 7.77 3.86
C VAL A 112 21.73 8.20 2.39
N GLN A 113 22.57 7.58 1.56
CA GLN A 113 22.57 7.80 0.11
C GLN A 113 21.24 7.39 -0.51
N SER A 114 20.68 6.26 -0.10
CA SER A 114 19.40 5.76 -0.57
C SER A 114 18.25 6.68 -0.17
N LEU A 115 18.24 7.18 1.07
CA LEU A 115 17.26 8.16 1.54
C LEU A 115 17.32 9.46 0.71
N ARG A 116 18.53 9.97 0.42
CA ARG A 116 18.70 11.14 -0.46
C ARG A 116 18.19 10.88 -1.88
N VAL A 117 18.49 9.71 -2.44
CA VAL A 117 17.98 9.32 -3.78
C VAL A 117 16.46 9.20 -3.77
N TYR A 118 15.84 8.66 -2.72
CA TYR A 118 14.39 8.65 -2.54
C TYR A 118 13.79 10.07 -2.45
N GLY A 119 14.46 11.00 -1.75
CA GLY A 119 14.07 12.40 -1.72
C GLY A 119 14.13 13.06 -3.11
N VAL A 120 15.21 12.81 -3.86
CA VAL A 120 15.33 13.26 -5.25
C VAL A 120 14.25 12.62 -6.13
N ALA A 121 13.98 11.33 -5.98
CA ALA A 121 12.93 10.63 -6.72
C ALA A 121 11.55 11.23 -6.45
N ALA A 122 11.23 11.56 -5.19
CA ALA A 122 10.00 12.26 -4.83
C ALA A 122 9.89 13.63 -5.53
N MET A 123 10.99 14.39 -5.58
CA MET A 123 11.01 15.67 -6.31
C MET A 123 10.81 15.49 -7.82
N VAL A 124 11.49 14.51 -8.44
CA VAL A 124 11.31 14.20 -9.87
C VAL A 124 9.87 13.78 -10.17
N GLU A 125 9.24 13.04 -9.26
CA GLU A 125 7.84 12.64 -9.43
C GLU A 125 6.89 13.84 -9.29
N LEU A 126 7.16 14.78 -8.39
CA LEU A 126 6.39 16.03 -8.29
C LEU A 126 6.56 16.92 -9.53
N LEU A 127 7.70 16.89 -10.22
CA LEU A 127 7.85 17.58 -11.51
C LEU A 127 6.93 17.03 -12.60
N ALA A 128 6.48 15.77 -12.49
CA ALA A 128 5.51 15.19 -13.42
C ALA A 128 4.07 15.64 -13.13
N GLU A 129 3.82 16.27 -11.96
CA GLU A 129 2.48 16.65 -11.49
C GLU A 129 1.72 17.58 -12.45
N PRO A 130 2.31 18.63 -13.04
CA PRO A 130 1.60 19.49 -13.99
C PRO A 130 1.04 18.72 -15.19
N SER A 131 1.81 17.76 -15.69
CA SER A 131 1.39 16.91 -16.81
C SER A 131 0.34 15.88 -16.37
N PHE A 132 0.49 15.33 -15.16
CA PHE A 132 -0.50 14.41 -14.58
C PHE A 132 -1.87 15.09 -14.44
N VAL A 133 -1.92 16.28 -13.84
CA VAL A 133 -3.19 16.98 -13.61
C VAL A 133 -3.81 17.43 -14.94
N ALA A 134 -3.00 17.87 -15.91
CA ALA A 134 -3.48 18.16 -17.26
C ALA A 134 -4.13 16.93 -17.92
N ALA A 135 -3.47 15.77 -17.83
CA ALA A 135 -4.01 14.50 -18.34
C ALA A 135 -5.31 14.09 -17.64
N GLN A 136 -5.41 14.32 -16.33
CA GLN A 136 -6.61 14.03 -15.53
C GLN A 136 -7.78 14.93 -15.94
N GLN A 137 -7.56 16.24 -16.10
CA GLN A 137 -8.62 17.19 -16.49
C GLN A 137 -9.16 16.91 -17.90
N LYS A 138 -8.30 16.36 -18.77
CA LYS A 138 -8.65 15.95 -20.14
C LYS A 138 -9.08 14.49 -20.24
N MET A 139 -9.25 13.79 -19.11
CA MET A 139 -9.70 12.40 -19.03
C MET A 139 -8.86 11.44 -19.90
N LEU A 140 -7.56 11.69 -20.03
CA LEU A 140 -6.63 10.92 -20.85
C LEU A 140 -6.19 9.63 -20.14
N TYR A 141 -7.16 8.78 -19.77
CA TYR A 141 -6.93 7.57 -18.97
C TYR A 141 -5.91 6.61 -19.59
N LYS A 142 -5.85 6.54 -20.93
CA LYS A 142 -4.86 5.72 -21.66
C LYS A 142 -3.43 6.21 -21.45
N VAL A 143 -3.21 7.52 -21.44
CA VAL A 143 -1.88 8.11 -21.20
C VAL A 143 -1.46 7.84 -19.76
N ARG A 144 -2.38 8.00 -18.81
CA ARG A 144 -2.15 7.71 -17.39
C ARG A 144 -1.78 6.25 -17.15
N ALA A 145 -2.61 5.32 -17.61
CA ALA A 145 -2.36 3.89 -17.46
C ALA A 145 -1.05 3.46 -18.12
N GLY A 146 -0.76 3.99 -19.32
CA GLY A 146 0.49 3.72 -20.03
C GLY A 146 1.73 4.25 -19.30
N ALA A 147 1.66 5.46 -18.73
CA ALA A 147 2.76 6.05 -17.96
C ALA A 147 3.04 5.27 -16.67
N GLU A 148 2.01 4.94 -15.89
CA GLU A 148 2.13 4.15 -14.65
C GLU A 148 2.70 2.75 -14.94
N ALA A 149 2.25 2.09 -16.02
CA ALA A 149 2.78 0.79 -16.43
C ALA A 149 4.26 0.87 -16.83
N ALA A 150 4.63 1.84 -17.67
CA ALA A 150 6.02 2.04 -18.11
C ALA A 150 6.95 2.34 -16.92
N ALA A 151 6.52 3.20 -15.99
CA ALA A 151 7.28 3.54 -14.81
C ALA A 151 7.49 2.33 -13.88
N THR A 152 6.46 1.52 -13.68
CA THR A 152 6.55 0.29 -12.87
C THR A 152 7.56 -0.69 -13.48
N ILE A 153 7.48 -0.91 -14.80
CA ILE A 153 8.42 -1.77 -15.52
C ILE A 153 9.86 -1.26 -15.36
N MET A 154 10.08 0.04 -15.55
CA MET A 154 11.40 0.66 -15.41
C MET A 154 11.94 0.58 -13.98
N LYS A 155 11.11 0.78 -12.95
CA LYS A 155 11.46 0.55 -11.54
C LYS A 155 12.02 -0.85 -11.35
N THR A 156 11.26 -1.85 -11.80
CA THR A 156 11.61 -3.25 -11.59
C THR A 156 12.88 -3.65 -12.32
N PHE A 157 13.05 -3.26 -13.60
CA PHE A 157 14.28 -3.55 -14.33
C PHE A 157 15.50 -2.83 -13.76
N ALA A 158 15.37 -1.58 -13.32
CA ALA A 158 16.46 -0.84 -12.70
C ALA A 158 16.88 -1.49 -11.37
N THR A 159 15.92 -1.84 -10.51
CA THR A 159 16.20 -2.52 -9.23
C THR A 159 16.86 -3.88 -9.46
N VAL A 160 16.24 -4.76 -10.26
CA VAL A 160 16.75 -6.11 -10.51
C VAL A 160 18.10 -6.06 -11.23
N GLY A 161 18.25 -5.21 -12.24
CA GLY A 161 19.48 -5.07 -13.00
C GLY A 161 20.65 -4.64 -12.12
N LEU A 162 20.43 -3.67 -11.23
CA LEU A 162 21.47 -3.19 -10.32
C LEU A 162 21.81 -4.22 -9.23
N VAL A 163 20.82 -4.93 -8.68
CA VAL A 163 21.05 -6.03 -7.73
C VAL A 163 21.85 -7.17 -8.36
N VAL A 164 21.47 -7.62 -9.56
CA VAL A 164 22.16 -8.71 -10.26
C VAL A 164 23.58 -8.30 -10.64
N TRP A 165 23.77 -7.07 -11.11
CA TRP A 165 25.10 -6.53 -11.40
C TRP A 165 25.98 -6.47 -10.16
N ALA A 166 25.45 -5.95 -9.04
CA ALA A 166 26.18 -5.86 -7.78
C ALA A 166 26.57 -7.24 -7.23
N SER A 167 25.63 -8.20 -7.30
CA SER A 167 25.88 -9.58 -6.90
C SER A 167 26.97 -10.24 -7.73
N ARG A 168 26.99 -10.04 -9.06
CA ARG A 168 28.06 -10.54 -9.94
C ARG A 168 29.43 -9.94 -9.63
N GLN A 169 29.46 -8.71 -9.14
CA GLN A 169 30.69 -8.01 -8.75
C GLN A 169 31.09 -8.24 -7.29
N GLY A 170 30.33 -9.06 -6.54
CA GLY A 170 30.56 -9.30 -5.11
C GLY A 170 30.42 -8.05 -4.24
N ARG A 171 29.66 -7.03 -4.68
CA ARG A 171 29.45 -5.77 -3.95
C ARG A 171 28.12 -5.82 -3.22
N ASP A 172 28.13 -5.46 -1.94
CA ASP A 172 26.91 -5.23 -1.18
C ASP A 172 26.49 -3.75 -1.32
N LEU A 173 25.40 -3.51 -2.06
CA LEU A 173 24.82 -2.18 -2.25
C LEU A 173 23.71 -1.87 -1.23
N GLY A 174 23.43 -2.78 -0.30
CA GLY A 174 22.35 -2.63 0.67
C GLY A 174 21.02 -2.28 0.00
N VAL A 175 20.44 -1.14 0.37
CA VAL A 175 19.12 -0.67 -0.12
C VAL A 175 19.18 0.26 -1.32
N LEU A 176 20.39 0.60 -1.81
CA LEU A 176 20.57 1.50 -2.94
C LEU A 176 19.83 1.07 -4.23
N PRO A 177 19.75 -0.24 -4.56
CA PRO A 177 19.04 -0.66 -5.76
C PRO A 177 17.57 -0.29 -5.78
N PHE A 178 16.89 -0.29 -4.63
CA PHE A 178 15.50 0.13 -4.54
C PHE A 178 15.34 1.63 -4.76
N ALA A 179 16.26 2.43 -4.21
CA ALA A 179 16.24 3.88 -4.40
C ALA A 179 16.48 4.25 -5.87
N VAL A 180 17.41 3.58 -6.55
CA VAL A 180 17.63 3.74 -7.99
C VAL A 180 16.40 3.30 -8.78
N GLY A 181 15.75 2.21 -8.37
CA GLY A 181 14.45 1.80 -8.93
C GLY A 181 13.38 2.88 -8.79
N GLN A 182 13.23 3.47 -7.61
CA GLN A 182 12.26 4.55 -7.37
C GLN A 182 12.59 5.80 -8.18
N LEU A 183 13.87 6.12 -8.37
CA LEU A 183 14.28 7.21 -9.25
C LEU A 183 13.95 6.91 -10.72
N ALA A 184 14.17 5.67 -11.18
CA ALA A 184 13.80 5.23 -12.52
C ALA A 184 12.28 5.27 -12.73
N TYR A 185 11.48 4.93 -11.71
CA TYR A 185 10.03 5.09 -11.70
C TYR A 185 9.64 6.56 -11.94
N ALA A 186 10.14 7.46 -11.09
CA ALA A 186 9.82 8.89 -11.14
C ALA A 186 10.25 9.54 -12.47
N ALA A 187 11.46 9.21 -12.94
CA ALA A 187 11.99 9.70 -14.21
C ALA A 187 11.14 9.22 -15.39
N SER A 188 10.72 7.96 -15.39
CA SER A 188 9.86 7.41 -16.44
C SER A 188 8.50 8.07 -16.48
N LEU A 189 7.88 8.33 -15.31
CA LEU A 189 6.64 9.09 -15.23
C LEU A 189 6.81 10.48 -15.85
N LEU A 190 7.85 11.22 -15.45
CA LEU A 190 8.13 12.56 -15.97
C LEU A 190 8.30 12.57 -17.49
N VAL A 191 9.12 11.66 -18.02
CA VAL A 191 9.41 11.55 -19.46
C VAL A 191 8.15 11.19 -20.24
N VAL A 192 7.42 10.15 -19.84
CA VAL A 192 6.24 9.69 -20.58
C VAL A 192 5.13 10.74 -20.55
N TYR A 193 4.86 11.33 -19.38
CA TYR A 193 3.84 12.38 -19.28
C TYR A 193 4.23 13.60 -20.09
N SER A 194 5.46 14.10 -19.95
CA SER A 194 5.89 15.29 -20.68
C SER A 194 5.87 15.06 -22.19
N ALA A 195 6.39 13.92 -22.67
CA ALA A 195 6.40 13.61 -24.11
C ALA A 195 4.99 13.52 -24.71
N ARG A 196 4.05 12.90 -24.00
CA ARG A 196 2.66 12.74 -24.47
C ARG A 196 1.85 14.03 -24.34
N LEU A 197 2.00 14.76 -23.24
CA LEU A 197 1.20 15.95 -22.97
C LEU A 197 1.71 17.19 -23.69
N VAL A 198 3.00 17.28 -24.06
CA VAL A 198 3.47 18.39 -24.91
C VAL A 198 2.77 18.39 -26.28
N LEU A 199 2.48 17.21 -26.83
CA LEU A 199 1.75 17.09 -28.10
C LEU A 199 0.30 17.56 -27.95
N VAL A 200 -0.37 17.15 -26.87
CA VAL A 200 -1.76 17.54 -26.56
C VAL A 200 -1.85 19.03 -26.21
N ALA A 201 -0.86 19.56 -25.49
CA ALA A 201 -0.74 20.97 -25.13
C ALA A 201 -0.67 21.87 -26.38
N LYS A 202 0.08 21.44 -27.39
CA LYS A 202 0.17 22.14 -28.68
C LYS A 202 -1.14 22.09 -29.46
N SER A 203 -1.85 20.96 -29.48
CA SER A 203 -3.11 20.84 -30.21
C SER A 203 -4.26 21.60 -29.56
N GLU A 204 -4.28 21.67 -28.22
CA GLU A 204 -5.38 22.28 -27.46
C GLU A 204 -5.06 23.67 -26.88
N GLY A 205 -3.87 24.20 -27.13
CA GLY A 205 -3.51 25.59 -26.83
C GLY A 205 -3.23 25.91 -25.35
N PHE A 206 -2.81 24.94 -24.54
CA PHE A 206 -2.40 25.17 -23.14
C PHE A 206 -0.88 25.01 -22.94
N SER A 207 -0.35 25.56 -21.84
CA SER A 207 1.07 25.45 -21.49
C SER A 207 1.24 24.57 -20.25
N LEU A 208 2.24 23.67 -20.26
CA LEU A 208 2.64 22.89 -19.08
C LEU A 208 3.43 23.72 -18.06
N LEU A 209 4.00 24.84 -18.49
CA LEU A 209 4.64 25.83 -17.62
C LEU A 209 3.61 26.79 -17.03
N PRO A 210 3.90 27.39 -15.85
CA PRO A 210 3.01 28.37 -15.25
C PRO A 210 2.81 29.55 -16.20
N ARG A 211 1.56 29.91 -16.45
CA ARG A 211 1.21 31.06 -17.30
C ARG A 211 0.22 31.94 -16.57
N ALA A 212 0.49 33.24 -16.52
CA ALA A 212 -0.40 34.20 -15.88
C ALA A 212 -1.77 34.20 -16.56
N ILE A 213 -2.84 34.14 -15.76
CA ILE A 213 -4.22 34.15 -16.22
C ILE A 213 -4.85 35.47 -15.77
N ARG A 214 -5.35 36.25 -16.72
CA ARG A 214 -6.13 37.45 -16.44
C ARG A 214 -7.61 37.08 -16.53
N SER A 215 -8.26 36.94 -15.39
CA SER A 215 -9.72 36.83 -15.31
C SER A 215 -10.32 38.12 -14.80
N LYS A 216 -11.48 38.51 -15.33
CA LYS A 216 -12.26 39.66 -14.85
C LYS A 216 -13.16 39.30 -13.66
N THR A 217 -13.42 38.02 -13.44
CA THR A 217 -14.47 37.52 -12.53
C THR A 217 -13.93 36.87 -11.27
N GLU A 218 -12.70 36.33 -11.33
CA GLU A 218 -12.11 35.52 -10.27
C GLU A 218 -10.84 36.18 -9.73
N LYS A 219 -10.66 36.17 -8.40
CA LYS A 219 -9.46 36.72 -7.76
C LYS A 219 -8.31 35.71 -7.89
N PHE A 220 -7.20 36.15 -8.46
CA PHE A 220 -5.98 35.35 -8.58
C PHE A 220 -4.89 35.91 -7.67
N TRP A 221 -4.22 35.02 -6.93
CA TRP A 221 -3.00 35.33 -6.21
C TRP A 221 -1.80 35.24 -7.16
N LEU A 222 -0.95 36.28 -7.19
CA LEU A 222 0.16 36.44 -8.14
C LEU A 222 -0.23 36.30 -9.63
N SER A 223 -1.49 36.52 -10.00
CA SER A 223 -2.04 36.25 -11.35
C SER A 223 -1.86 34.81 -11.86
N LEU A 224 -1.48 33.88 -10.99
CA LEU A 224 -1.11 32.50 -11.32
C LEU A 224 -2.03 31.48 -10.65
N PHE A 225 -2.36 31.71 -9.38
CA PHE A 225 -3.11 30.78 -8.54
C PHE A 225 -4.51 31.30 -8.27
N SER A 226 -5.56 30.52 -8.50
CA SER A 226 -6.92 30.99 -8.20
C SER A 226 -7.16 30.95 -6.68
N GLN A 227 -7.66 32.06 -6.13
CA GLN A 227 -7.91 32.19 -4.70
C GLN A 227 -8.93 31.15 -4.18
N PRO A 228 -10.01 30.81 -4.91
CA PRO A 228 -10.92 29.76 -4.47
C PRO A 228 -10.28 28.36 -4.45
N LEU A 229 -9.43 28.01 -5.42
CA LEU A 229 -8.72 26.72 -5.40
C LEU A 229 -7.70 26.65 -4.27
N LEU A 230 -7.03 27.76 -3.97
CA LEU A 230 -6.11 27.86 -2.83
C LEU A 230 -6.83 27.59 -1.50
N ASN A 231 -7.94 28.29 -1.25
CA ASN A 231 -8.72 28.10 -0.03
C ASN A 231 -9.26 26.67 0.09
N LEU A 232 -9.81 26.13 -1.00
CA LEU A 232 -10.29 24.75 -1.03
C LEU A 232 -9.16 23.74 -0.79
N SER A 233 -8.00 23.92 -1.44
CA SER A 233 -6.83 23.05 -1.25
C SER A 233 -6.35 23.08 0.20
N LEU A 234 -6.28 24.26 0.82
CA LEU A 234 -5.86 24.42 2.22
C LEU A 234 -6.81 23.71 3.18
N SER A 235 -8.13 23.89 3.03
CA SER A 235 -9.13 23.19 3.84
C SER A 235 -9.05 21.67 3.66
N LEU A 236 -8.81 21.20 2.43
CA LEU A 236 -8.67 19.78 2.13
C LEU A 236 -7.36 19.19 2.65
N THR A 237 -6.29 19.97 2.81
CA THR A 237 -5.03 19.50 3.38
C THR A 237 -5.22 18.98 4.80
N VAL A 238 -5.93 19.73 5.67
CA VAL A 238 -6.19 19.29 7.05
C VAL A 238 -6.97 17.97 7.09
N GLN A 239 -8.02 17.85 6.27
CA GLN A 239 -8.82 16.63 6.18
C GLN A 239 -8.00 15.45 5.63
N SER A 240 -7.16 15.71 4.63
CA SER A 240 -6.32 14.70 4.00
C SER A 240 -5.22 14.21 4.95
N SER A 241 -4.71 15.05 5.85
CA SER A 241 -3.75 14.66 6.88
C SER A 241 -4.33 13.66 7.87
N ILE A 242 -5.56 13.90 8.35
CA ILE A 242 -6.26 12.94 9.23
C ILE A 242 -6.49 11.63 8.47
N LYS A 243 -6.95 11.72 7.23
CA LYS A 243 -7.13 10.55 6.37
C LYS A 243 -5.82 9.80 6.13
N TYR A 244 -4.69 10.49 6.01
CA TYR A 244 -3.39 9.86 5.86
C TYR A 244 -3.07 8.96 7.05
N VAL A 245 -3.18 9.49 8.27
CA VAL A 245 -2.92 8.73 9.49
C VAL A 245 -3.90 7.56 9.61
N LEU A 246 -5.17 7.74 9.27
CA LEU A 246 -6.17 6.67 9.32
C LEU A 246 -5.95 5.57 8.27
N THR A 247 -5.32 5.90 7.15
CA THR A 247 -5.15 4.97 6.02
C THR A 247 -3.77 4.31 5.99
N GLN A 248 -2.71 5.07 6.24
CA GLN A 248 -1.32 4.61 6.33
C GLN A 248 -0.90 4.31 7.77
N GLY A 249 -1.83 4.43 8.72
CA GLY A 249 -1.57 4.19 10.14
C GLY A 249 -1.07 2.77 10.42
N ASP A 250 -1.48 1.79 9.63
CA ASP A 250 -0.97 0.42 9.71
C ASP A 250 0.54 0.35 9.45
N SER A 251 0.98 0.97 8.36
CA SER A 251 2.37 1.03 7.91
C SER A 251 3.22 1.89 8.85
N LEU A 252 2.67 3.01 9.33
CA LEU A 252 3.32 3.87 10.34
C LEU A 252 3.51 3.14 11.67
N LEU A 253 2.51 2.35 12.09
CA LEU A 253 2.58 1.60 13.32
C LEU A 253 3.56 0.42 13.21
N ILE A 254 3.55 -0.29 12.07
CA ILE A 254 4.53 -1.34 11.77
C ILE A 254 5.95 -0.76 11.78
N ALA A 255 6.16 0.38 11.12
CA ALA A 255 7.47 1.02 11.03
C ALA A 255 8.02 1.49 12.39
N SER A 256 7.14 1.83 13.34
CA SER A 256 7.51 2.35 14.66
C SER A 256 7.57 1.29 15.76
N LEU A 257 6.74 0.24 15.69
CA LEU A 257 6.67 -0.78 16.76
C LEU A 257 7.46 -2.05 16.46
N ALA A 258 7.69 -2.41 15.19
CA ALA A 258 8.31 -3.66 14.81
C ALA A 258 9.80 -3.51 14.45
N SER A 259 10.60 -4.54 14.72
CA SER A 259 11.98 -4.60 14.28
C SER A 259 12.08 -4.64 12.74
N LEU A 260 13.22 -4.25 12.16
CA LEU A 260 13.41 -4.32 10.70
C LEU A 260 13.31 -5.75 10.15
N GLN A 261 13.75 -6.73 10.94
CA GLN A 261 13.63 -8.14 10.62
C GLN A 261 12.17 -8.56 10.54
N ASP A 262 11.37 -8.15 11.53
CA ASP A 262 9.94 -8.43 11.55
C ASP A 262 9.20 -7.73 10.42
N GLN A 263 9.56 -6.47 10.13
CA GLN A 263 9.03 -5.72 8.99
C GLN A 263 9.33 -6.43 7.68
N GLY A 264 10.57 -6.92 7.49
CA GLY A 264 10.97 -7.69 6.32
C GLY A 264 10.22 -9.02 6.20
N ALA A 265 10.14 -9.79 7.28
CA ALA A 265 9.44 -11.08 7.31
C ALA A 265 7.93 -10.91 7.07
N TYR A 266 7.31 -9.88 7.66
CA TYR A 266 5.91 -9.53 7.40
C TYR A 266 5.70 -9.04 5.96
N ALA A 267 6.57 -8.16 5.45
CA ALA A 267 6.48 -7.65 4.08
C ALA A 267 6.60 -8.78 3.05
N LEU A 268 7.55 -9.70 3.26
CA LEU A 268 7.67 -10.93 2.46
C LEU A 268 6.38 -11.75 2.53
N SER A 269 5.90 -12.01 3.75
CA SER A 269 4.71 -12.83 3.96
C SER A 269 3.46 -12.21 3.34
N SER A 270 3.30 -10.90 3.43
CA SER A 270 2.20 -10.16 2.79
C SER A 270 2.33 -10.16 1.27
N ASN A 271 3.56 -10.09 0.74
CA ASN A 271 3.81 -10.19 -0.69
C ASN A 271 3.52 -11.57 -1.29
N TYR A 272 3.61 -12.66 -0.52
CA TYR A 272 3.20 -13.99 -0.99
C TYR A 272 1.76 -14.32 -0.63
N GLY A 273 1.38 -14.16 0.64
CA GLY A 273 0.05 -14.47 1.13
C GLY A 273 -1.04 -13.58 0.51
N GLY A 274 -0.72 -12.31 0.22
CA GLY A 274 -1.62 -11.40 -0.50
C GLY A 274 -1.65 -11.61 -2.03
N LEU A 275 -0.96 -12.61 -2.57
CA LEU A 275 -0.97 -12.89 -4.01
C LEU A 275 -2.33 -13.43 -4.46
N ILE A 276 -2.96 -14.30 -3.68
CA ILE A 276 -4.33 -14.79 -3.98
C ILE A 276 -5.34 -13.64 -3.97
N ALA A 277 -5.23 -12.74 -2.98
CA ALA A 277 -6.07 -11.55 -2.91
C ALA A 277 -5.89 -10.67 -4.16
N ARG A 278 -4.64 -10.47 -4.62
CA ARG A 278 -4.38 -9.68 -5.82
C ARG A 278 -4.77 -10.38 -7.11
N MET A 279 -4.48 -11.65 -7.27
CA MET A 279 -4.68 -12.33 -8.56
C MET A 279 -6.11 -12.81 -8.77
N LEU A 280 -6.83 -13.12 -7.69
CA LEU A 280 -8.18 -13.69 -7.75
C LEU A 280 -9.24 -12.77 -7.12
N PHE A 281 -9.07 -12.38 -5.85
CA PHE A 281 -10.15 -11.68 -5.14
C PHE A 281 -10.38 -10.25 -5.65
N GLN A 282 -9.33 -9.47 -5.84
CA GLN A 282 -9.41 -8.07 -6.29
C GLN A 282 -10.17 -7.89 -7.61
N PRO A 283 -9.88 -8.65 -8.70
CA PRO A 283 -10.65 -8.54 -9.93
C PRO A 283 -12.15 -8.81 -9.71
N ILE A 284 -12.48 -9.84 -8.93
CA ILE A 284 -13.86 -10.19 -8.61
C ILE A 284 -14.52 -9.07 -7.79
N GLU A 285 -13.84 -8.52 -6.79
CA GLU A 285 -14.32 -7.40 -5.96
C GLU A 285 -14.62 -6.16 -6.79
N GLU A 286 -13.69 -5.75 -7.66
CA GLU A 286 -13.87 -4.59 -8.53
C GLU A 286 -15.06 -4.76 -9.48
N ALA A 287 -15.19 -5.95 -10.04
CA ALA A 287 -16.28 -6.28 -10.94
C ALA A 287 -17.64 -6.36 -10.19
N SER A 288 -17.63 -6.87 -8.95
CA SER A 288 -18.79 -6.93 -8.07
C SER A 288 -19.30 -5.54 -7.68
N ARG A 289 -18.42 -4.55 -7.46
CA ARG A 289 -18.85 -3.16 -7.17
C ARG A 289 -19.76 -2.61 -8.25
N ASN A 290 -19.38 -2.78 -9.51
CA ASN A 290 -20.17 -2.30 -10.66
C ASN A 290 -21.48 -3.05 -10.80
N LEU A 291 -21.48 -4.37 -10.52
CA LEU A 291 -22.69 -5.19 -10.55
C LEU A 291 -23.67 -4.75 -9.46
N PHE A 292 -23.24 -4.64 -8.21
CA PHE A 292 -24.09 -4.23 -7.10
C PHE A 292 -24.60 -2.81 -7.26
N ALA A 293 -23.78 -1.88 -7.75
CA ALA A 293 -24.23 -0.52 -8.04
C ALA A 293 -25.39 -0.50 -9.05
N LYS A 294 -25.40 -1.41 -10.03
CA LYS A 294 -26.48 -1.54 -11.02
C LYS A 294 -27.72 -2.24 -10.47
N LEU A 295 -27.53 -3.38 -9.80
CA LEU A 295 -28.64 -4.17 -9.25
C LEU A 295 -29.37 -3.45 -8.12
N CYS A 296 -28.67 -2.60 -7.38
CA CYS A 296 -29.21 -1.82 -6.27
C CYS A 296 -29.57 -0.37 -6.65
N ALA A 297 -29.37 0.05 -7.90
CA ALA A 297 -29.77 1.38 -8.36
C ALA A 297 -31.30 1.50 -8.43
N SER A 298 -31.87 2.52 -7.80
CA SER A 298 -33.28 2.88 -7.98
C SER A 298 -33.45 3.54 -9.35
N SER A 299 -34.24 2.95 -10.26
CA SER A 299 -34.55 3.56 -11.56
C SER A 299 -35.34 4.87 -11.35
N PRO A 300 -34.86 6.04 -11.82
CA PRO A 300 -35.61 7.28 -11.74
C PRO A 300 -36.46 7.43 -13.00
N SER A 301 -37.58 6.72 -13.09
CA SER A 301 -38.62 7.00 -14.10
C SER A 301 -39.91 7.33 -13.38
N LYS A 302 -40.29 8.61 -13.40
CA LYS A 302 -41.54 9.16 -12.82
C LYS A 302 -42.83 8.68 -13.51
N SER A 303 -42.83 7.55 -14.19
CA SER A 303 -44.05 6.98 -14.79
C SER A 303 -43.99 5.46 -14.75
N GLU A 304 -44.59 4.89 -13.69
CA GLU A 304 -45.43 3.67 -13.68
C GLU A 304 -45.44 3.02 -12.28
N LYS A 305 -46.13 3.67 -11.33
CA LYS A 305 -46.29 3.22 -9.93
C LYS A 305 -46.99 1.85 -9.74
N ILE A 306 -47.31 1.11 -10.79
CA ILE A 306 -48.06 -0.15 -10.70
C ILE A 306 -47.21 -1.39 -11.09
N LYS A 307 -46.06 -1.23 -11.77
CA LYS A 307 -45.12 -2.34 -12.04
C LYS A 307 -43.82 -2.30 -11.22
N GLU A 308 -43.55 -1.20 -10.52
CA GLU A 308 -42.28 -0.93 -9.82
C GLU A 308 -41.98 -1.84 -8.63
N GLN A 309 -42.98 -2.43 -7.97
CA GLN A 309 -42.76 -3.25 -6.77
C GLN A 309 -42.25 -4.67 -7.08
N GLN A 310 -42.52 -5.21 -8.28
CA GLN A 310 -42.06 -6.55 -8.67
C GLN A 310 -40.67 -6.53 -9.33
N THR A 311 -40.36 -5.54 -10.17
CA THR A 311 -39.06 -5.46 -10.89
C THR A 311 -37.91 -4.96 -10.00
N SER A 312 -38.17 -4.09 -9.03
CA SER A 312 -37.15 -3.60 -8.08
C SER A 312 -36.77 -4.66 -7.03
N GLY A 313 -37.71 -5.55 -6.68
CA GLY A 313 -37.47 -6.65 -5.74
C GLY A 313 -36.55 -7.73 -6.31
N ASP A 314 -36.62 -7.98 -7.61
CA ASP A 314 -35.82 -8.98 -8.31
C ASP A 314 -34.33 -8.61 -8.33
N GLY A 315 -33.99 -7.35 -8.64
CA GLY A 315 -32.61 -6.86 -8.61
C GLY A 315 -31.96 -6.93 -7.22
N ILE A 316 -32.70 -6.59 -6.16
CA ILE A 316 -32.21 -6.67 -4.78
C ILE A 316 -32.09 -8.14 -4.32
N ALA A 317 -33.02 -9.02 -4.71
CA ALA A 317 -32.92 -10.45 -4.43
C ALA A 317 -31.71 -11.09 -5.15
N GLN A 318 -31.48 -10.69 -6.40
CA GLN A 318 -30.32 -11.11 -7.19
C GLN A 318 -29.01 -10.61 -6.57
N ALA A 319 -28.96 -9.37 -6.08
CA ALA A 319 -27.80 -8.84 -5.38
C ALA A 319 -27.50 -9.61 -4.08
N ASN A 320 -28.52 -9.95 -3.29
CA ASN A 320 -28.39 -10.79 -2.08
C ASN A 320 -27.83 -12.18 -2.42
N THR A 321 -28.42 -12.83 -3.43
CA THR A 321 -28.02 -14.16 -3.89
C THR A 321 -26.57 -14.15 -4.39
N THR A 322 -26.23 -13.18 -5.24
CA THR A 322 -24.88 -13.03 -5.81
C THR A 322 -23.83 -12.76 -4.72
N LEU A 323 -24.12 -11.86 -3.77
CA LEU A 323 -23.20 -11.58 -2.66
C LEU A 323 -22.98 -12.83 -1.80
N THR A 324 -24.05 -13.57 -1.48
CA THR A 324 -23.97 -14.81 -0.71
C THR A 324 -23.15 -15.87 -1.43
N LEU A 325 -23.33 -16.01 -2.75
CA LEU A 325 -22.58 -16.94 -3.59
C LEU A 325 -21.08 -16.59 -3.60
N ILE A 326 -20.72 -15.33 -3.83
CA ILE A 326 -19.31 -14.92 -3.84
C ILE A 326 -18.67 -15.13 -2.46
N LEU A 327 -19.37 -14.76 -1.38
CA LEU A 327 -18.89 -14.95 -0.01
C LEU A 327 -18.69 -16.44 0.32
N LYS A 328 -19.60 -17.32 -0.14
CA LYS A 328 -19.47 -18.76 0.02
C LYS A 328 -18.33 -19.34 -0.82
N PHE A 329 -18.18 -18.91 -2.07
CA PHE A 329 -17.05 -19.29 -2.91
C PHE A 329 -15.71 -18.91 -2.26
N TYR A 330 -15.62 -17.68 -1.72
CA TYR A 330 -14.45 -17.20 -0.99
C TYR A 330 -14.18 -17.99 0.28
N SER A 331 -15.22 -18.35 1.04
CA SER A 331 -15.06 -19.15 2.26
C SER A 331 -14.50 -20.54 1.95
N LEU A 332 -14.92 -21.17 0.85
CA LEU A 332 -14.42 -22.48 0.41
C LEU A 332 -12.95 -22.44 -0.01
N ILE A 333 -12.55 -21.49 -0.87
CA ILE A 333 -11.13 -21.34 -1.26
C ILE A 333 -10.27 -21.01 -0.05
N SER A 334 -10.76 -20.11 0.81
CA SER A 334 -10.03 -19.68 2.00
C SER A 334 -9.91 -20.80 3.04
N LEU A 335 -10.84 -21.75 3.10
CA LEU A 335 -10.76 -22.92 3.97
C LEU A 335 -9.58 -23.83 3.60
N VAL A 336 -9.28 -23.96 2.30
CA VAL A 336 -8.08 -24.66 1.81
C VAL A 336 -6.81 -23.95 2.27
N ALA A 337 -6.76 -22.62 2.08
CA ALA A 337 -5.64 -21.81 2.53
C ALA A 337 -5.47 -21.87 4.06
N PHE A 338 -6.56 -21.86 4.82
CA PHE A 338 -6.53 -21.92 6.29
C PHE A 338 -6.00 -23.27 6.79
N ALA A 339 -6.47 -24.40 6.24
CA ALA A 339 -6.11 -25.73 6.72
C ALA A 339 -4.77 -26.24 6.20
N ALA A 340 -4.47 -26.02 4.91
CA ALA A 340 -3.25 -26.52 4.28
C ALA A 340 -2.13 -25.48 4.20
N GLY A 341 -2.47 -24.19 4.13
CA GLY A 341 -1.51 -23.11 3.98
C GLY A 341 -0.43 -23.07 5.06
N PRO A 342 -0.73 -23.18 6.38
CA PRO A 342 0.29 -23.13 7.43
C PRO A 342 1.38 -24.20 7.30
N SER A 343 1.03 -25.38 6.77
CA SER A 343 1.97 -26.49 6.55
C SER A 343 2.67 -26.40 5.18
N ALA A 344 1.99 -25.85 4.17
CA ALA A 344 2.52 -25.71 2.81
C ALA A 344 3.46 -24.50 2.64
N ALA A 345 3.12 -23.38 3.29
CA ALA A 345 3.76 -22.09 3.11
C ALA A 345 5.28 -22.10 3.38
N PRO A 346 5.80 -22.67 4.48
CA PRO A 346 7.24 -22.70 4.73
C PRO A 346 8.01 -23.46 3.64
N VAL A 347 7.47 -24.61 3.20
CA VAL A 347 8.08 -25.46 2.17
C VAL A 347 8.07 -24.75 0.82
N LEU A 348 6.94 -24.17 0.43
CA LEU A 348 6.81 -23.38 -0.81
C LEU A 348 7.75 -22.16 -0.79
N LEU A 349 7.88 -21.48 0.35
CA LEU A 349 8.80 -20.35 0.48
C LEU A 349 10.25 -20.78 0.30
N SER A 350 10.67 -21.90 0.90
CA SER A 350 12.05 -22.41 0.75
C SER A 350 12.41 -22.73 -0.70
N LEU A 351 11.43 -23.21 -1.49
CA LEU A 351 11.60 -23.48 -2.92
C LEU A 351 11.73 -22.19 -3.73
N VAL A 352 10.89 -21.20 -3.42
CA VAL A 352 10.70 -20.02 -4.27
C VAL A 352 11.70 -18.90 -3.90
N ALA A 353 11.79 -18.55 -2.62
CA ALA A 353 12.64 -17.49 -2.10
C ALA A 353 14.05 -17.96 -1.71
N GLY A 354 14.25 -19.27 -1.49
CA GLY A 354 15.52 -19.87 -1.09
C GLY A 354 15.69 -20.00 0.43
N SER A 355 16.70 -20.78 0.86
CA SER A 355 16.91 -21.15 2.27
C SER A 355 17.23 -19.98 3.20
N ARG A 356 17.80 -18.89 2.67
CA ARG A 356 18.09 -17.68 3.47
C ARG A 356 16.86 -17.08 4.15
N TRP A 357 15.67 -17.29 3.58
CA TRP A 357 14.41 -16.80 4.13
C TRP A 357 13.71 -17.82 5.05
N SER A 358 14.00 -19.12 4.89
CA SER A 358 13.48 -20.13 5.82
C SER A 358 14.15 -20.02 7.19
N ASP A 359 15.44 -19.69 7.21
CA ASP A 359 16.23 -19.64 8.45
C ASP A 359 15.92 -18.41 9.32
N THR A 360 15.24 -17.41 8.76
CA THR A 360 14.86 -16.15 9.45
C THR A 360 13.42 -16.17 9.97
N GLY A 361 12.77 -17.35 10.03
CA GLY A 361 11.38 -17.49 10.50
C GLY A 361 10.30 -16.96 9.55
N ALA A 362 10.66 -16.46 8.36
CA ALA A 362 9.70 -15.88 7.42
C ALA A 362 8.70 -16.92 6.87
N GLY A 363 9.11 -18.19 6.77
CA GLY A 363 8.21 -19.29 6.42
C GLY A 363 7.09 -19.48 7.43
N GLU A 364 7.38 -19.34 8.73
CA GLU A 364 6.39 -19.46 9.79
C GLU A 364 5.45 -18.25 9.83
N VAL A 365 5.96 -17.06 9.52
CA VAL A 365 5.15 -15.84 9.38
C VAL A 365 4.20 -15.98 8.19
N LEU A 366 4.68 -16.51 7.06
CA LEU A 366 3.83 -16.80 5.90
C LEU A 366 2.78 -17.86 6.23
N GLY A 367 3.15 -18.91 7.00
CA GLY A 367 2.20 -19.88 7.50
C GLY A 367 1.13 -19.27 8.41
N CYS A 368 1.51 -18.32 9.27
CA CYS A 368 0.57 -17.54 10.08
C CYS A 368 -0.34 -16.66 9.20
N TYR A 369 0.22 -16.06 8.14
CA TYR A 369 -0.53 -15.24 7.18
C TYR A 369 -1.64 -16.04 6.48
N CYS A 370 -1.54 -17.36 6.35
CA CYS A 370 -2.62 -18.18 5.82
C CYS A 370 -3.92 -18.08 6.63
N TYR A 371 -3.85 -17.76 7.93
CA TYR A 371 -5.03 -17.47 8.75
C TYR A 371 -5.65 -16.10 8.47
N TYR A 372 -4.89 -15.20 7.86
CA TYR A 372 -5.34 -13.86 7.47
C TYR A 372 -6.06 -13.85 6.11
N ILE A 373 -5.73 -14.79 5.20
CA ILE A 373 -6.33 -14.90 3.86
C ILE A 373 -7.88 -14.96 3.89
N PRO A 374 -8.54 -15.77 4.74
CA PRO A 374 -10.00 -15.77 4.84
C PRO A 374 -10.57 -14.39 5.19
N LEU A 375 -9.90 -13.64 6.06
CA LEU A 375 -10.36 -12.31 6.47
C LEU A 375 -10.21 -11.31 5.31
N LEU A 376 -9.11 -11.38 4.54
CA LEU A 376 -8.94 -10.57 3.34
C LEU A 376 -10.07 -10.82 2.33
N ALA A 377 -10.41 -12.09 2.08
CA ALA A 377 -11.46 -12.45 1.14
C ALA A 377 -12.84 -11.90 1.58
N LEU A 378 -13.23 -12.15 2.82
CA LEU A 378 -14.52 -11.70 3.36
C LEU A 378 -14.61 -10.18 3.43
N ASN A 379 -13.54 -9.49 3.86
CA ASN A 379 -13.50 -8.03 3.91
C ASN A 379 -13.65 -7.43 2.50
N GLY A 380 -12.88 -7.91 1.52
CA GLY A 380 -12.83 -7.32 0.18
C GLY A 380 -14.20 -7.26 -0.51
N VAL A 381 -14.93 -8.39 -0.56
CA VAL A 381 -16.25 -8.40 -1.23
C VAL A 381 -17.34 -7.69 -0.42
N SER A 382 -17.30 -7.78 0.91
CA SER A 382 -18.28 -7.07 1.76
C SER A 382 -18.09 -5.55 1.68
N GLU A 383 -16.85 -5.08 1.63
CA GLU A 383 -16.52 -3.67 1.44
C GLU A 383 -16.86 -3.19 0.03
N ALA A 384 -16.63 -4.03 -0.99
CA ALA A 384 -17.09 -3.76 -2.35
C ALA A 384 -18.61 -3.53 -2.41
N PHE A 385 -19.40 -4.34 -1.70
CA PHE A 385 -20.84 -4.13 -1.61
C PHE A 385 -21.19 -2.81 -0.93
N VAL A 386 -20.62 -2.52 0.25
CA VAL A 386 -20.85 -1.26 0.98
C VAL A 386 -20.51 -0.06 0.09
N ALA A 387 -19.34 -0.07 -0.55
CA ALA A 387 -18.91 1.02 -1.44
C ALA A 387 -19.81 1.21 -2.66
N ALA A 388 -20.50 0.17 -3.11
CA ALA A 388 -21.40 0.23 -4.27
C ALA A 388 -22.80 0.79 -3.92
N VAL A 389 -23.27 0.63 -2.68
CA VAL A 389 -24.67 0.90 -2.32
C VAL A 389 -24.86 1.93 -1.20
N ALA A 390 -23.81 2.25 -0.44
CA ALA A 390 -23.90 3.17 0.68
C ALA A 390 -24.04 4.64 0.22
N ASP A 391 -24.87 5.39 0.93
CA ASP A 391 -24.99 6.84 0.72
C ASP A 391 -23.81 7.61 1.36
N ASN A 392 -23.71 8.91 1.05
CA ASN A 392 -22.62 9.75 1.56
C ASN A 392 -22.58 9.83 3.09
N THR A 393 -23.73 9.76 3.77
CA THR A 393 -23.83 9.81 5.23
C THR A 393 -23.30 8.52 5.84
N GLN A 394 -23.66 7.38 5.27
CA GLN A 394 -23.21 6.05 5.66
C GLN A 394 -21.71 5.87 5.43
N LEU A 395 -21.19 6.36 4.30
CA LEU A 395 -19.76 6.38 4.01
C LEU A 395 -18.98 7.29 4.99
N TYR A 396 -19.57 8.41 5.41
CA TYR A 396 -18.99 9.26 6.45
C TYR A 396 -18.99 8.56 7.82
N THR A 397 -20.09 7.91 8.20
CA THR A 397 -20.15 7.09 9.43
C THR A 397 -19.13 5.96 9.39
N GLN A 398 -18.99 5.26 8.26
CA GLN A 398 -17.94 4.25 8.07
C GLN A 398 -16.55 4.85 8.29
N SER A 399 -16.31 6.07 7.82
CA SER A 399 -15.02 6.77 8.00
C SER A 399 -14.72 7.08 9.48
N ILE A 400 -15.73 7.39 10.28
CA ILE A 400 -15.56 7.53 11.74
C ILE A 400 -15.23 6.18 12.38
N TRP A 401 -15.96 5.12 12.01
CA TRP A 401 -15.70 3.76 12.50
C TRP A 401 -14.30 3.25 12.14
N MET A 402 -13.76 3.64 10.98
CA MET A 402 -12.37 3.35 10.61
C MET A 402 -11.36 3.89 11.65
N GLY A 403 -11.63 5.04 12.29
CA GLY A 403 -10.84 5.54 13.40
C GLY A 403 -10.87 4.63 14.63
N GLY A 404 -12.04 4.10 14.96
CA GLY A 404 -12.19 3.10 16.03
C GLY A 404 -11.47 1.79 15.71
N PHE A 405 -11.55 1.31 14.48
CA PHE A 405 -10.83 0.11 14.03
C PHE A 405 -9.31 0.32 14.05
N PHE A 406 -8.85 1.52 13.70
CA PHE A 406 -7.45 1.87 13.83
C PHE A 406 -6.98 1.84 15.29
N ALA A 407 -7.77 2.35 16.25
CA ALA A 407 -7.43 2.27 17.66
C ALA A 407 -7.38 0.81 18.17
N ALA A 408 -8.32 -0.04 17.75
CA ALA A 408 -8.33 -1.47 18.07
C ALA A 408 -7.11 -2.20 17.47
N PHE A 409 -6.79 -1.90 16.22
CA PHE A 409 -5.57 -2.37 15.55
C PHE A 409 -4.31 -1.92 16.30
N ALA A 410 -4.23 -0.65 16.68
CA ALA A 410 -3.06 -0.09 17.35
C ALA A 410 -2.84 -0.69 18.74
N GLY A 411 -3.92 -0.85 19.53
CA GLY A 411 -3.88 -1.56 20.81
C GLY A 411 -3.48 -3.03 20.65
N SER A 412 -4.00 -3.71 19.63
CA SER A 412 -3.64 -5.11 19.35
C SER A 412 -2.20 -5.27 18.90
N ALA A 413 -1.69 -4.37 18.06
CA ALA A 413 -0.31 -4.35 17.63
C ALA A 413 0.64 -4.10 18.82
N TYR A 414 0.33 -3.14 19.69
CA TYR A 414 1.09 -2.93 20.92
C TYR A 414 1.10 -4.19 21.80
N LEU A 415 -0.06 -4.81 22.03
CA LEU A 415 -0.18 -6.05 22.80
C LEU A 415 0.68 -7.18 22.19
N PHE A 416 0.50 -7.48 20.90
CA PHE A 416 1.17 -8.61 20.26
C PHE A 416 2.67 -8.39 20.04
N LEU A 417 3.12 -7.16 19.81
CA LEU A 417 4.53 -6.84 19.56
C LEU A 417 5.31 -6.59 20.85
N ARG A 418 4.76 -5.81 21.79
CA ARG A 418 5.49 -5.35 22.97
C ARG A 418 5.22 -6.16 24.22
N VAL A 419 4.01 -6.68 24.39
CA VAL A 419 3.63 -7.45 25.60
C VAL A 419 3.85 -8.95 25.38
N LEU A 420 3.40 -9.48 24.24
CA LEU A 420 3.52 -10.90 23.91
C LEU A 420 4.78 -11.26 23.10
N GLU A 421 5.55 -10.26 22.65
CA GLU A 421 6.80 -10.43 21.90
C GLU A 421 6.70 -11.40 20.71
N MET A 422 5.57 -11.38 19.99
CA MET A 422 5.27 -12.33 18.90
C MET A 422 5.98 -11.99 17.57
N GLY A 423 6.80 -10.94 17.54
CA GLY A 423 7.50 -10.43 16.35
C GLY A 423 6.56 -10.24 15.15
N ALA A 424 7.02 -10.64 13.96
CA ALA A 424 6.25 -10.55 12.71
C ALA A 424 4.92 -11.33 12.73
N LYS A 425 4.79 -12.42 13.50
CA LYS A 425 3.50 -13.12 13.66
C LYS A 425 2.50 -12.25 14.40
N GLY A 426 2.95 -11.44 15.36
CA GLY A 426 2.13 -10.45 16.05
C GLY A 426 1.55 -9.41 15.10
N LEU A 427 2.31 -8.99 14.07
CA LEU A 427 1.81 -8.09 13.02
C LEU A 427 0.68 -8.70 12.20
N VAL A 428 0.78 -9.99 11.87
CA VAL A 428 -0.29 -10.71 11.18
C VAL A 428 -1.56 -10.71 12.04
N TRP A 429 -1.45 -11.08 13.32
CA TRP A 429 -2.61 -11.09 14.22
C TRP A 429 -3.22 -9.72 14.46
N ALA A 430 -2.41 -8.66 14.58
CA ALA A 430 -2.92 -7.30 14.68
C ALA A 430 -3.76 -6.93 13.46
N ASN A 431 -3.28 -7.28 12.26
CA ASN A 431 -4.03 -7.09 11.02
C ASN A 431 -5.29 -7.96 10.95
N CYS A 432 -5.26 -9.18 11.50
CA CYS A 432 -6.47 -10.01 11.64
C CYS A 432 -7.53 -9.30 12.49
N VAL A 433 -7.15 -8.64 13.59
CA VAL A 433 -8.10 -7.85 14.40
C VAL A 433 -8.69 -6.70 13.59
N ASN A 434 -7.85 -5.95 12.89
CA ASN A 434 -8.31 -4.84 12.02
C ASN A 434 -9.34 -5.32 10.99
N MET A 435 -9.03 -6.39 10.25
CA MET A 435 -9.94 -6.95 9.26
C MET A 435 -11.18 -7.58 9.89
N GLY A 436 -11.07 -8.21 11.06
CA GLY A 436 -12.20 -8.74 11.81
C GLY A 436 -13.21 -7.64 12.16
N CYS A 437 -12.75 -6.51 12.71
CA CYS A 437 -13.61 -5.36 12.99
C CYS A 437 -14.31 -4.83 11.73
N ARG A 438 -13.58 -4.74 10.61
CA ARG A 438 -14.13 -4.29 9.31
C ARG A 438 -15.19 -5.26 8.79
N ILE A 439 -14.96 -6.57 8.86
CA ILE A 439 -15.93 -7.58 8.42
C ILE A 439 -17.22 -7.49 9.25
N LEU A 440 -17.12 -7.38 10.57
CA LEU A 440 -18.29 -7.25 11.44
C LEU A 440 -19.13 -6.02 11.09
N PHE A 441 -18.47 -4.89 10.84
CA PHE A 441 -19.13 -3.67 10.39
C PHE A 441 -19.81 -3.83 9.03
N ASN A 442 -19.08 -4.33 8.03
CA ASN A 442 -19.59 -4.48 6.67
C ASN A 442 -20.76 -5.48 6.62
N LEU A 443 -20.67 -6.62 7.32
CA LEU A 443 -21.75 -7.60 7.36
C LEU A 443 -22.96 -7.09 8.15
N SER A 444 -22.76 -6.31 9.21
CA SER A 444 -23.85 -5.61 9.91
C SER A 444 -24.57 -4.64 8.98
N PHE A 445 -23.81 -3.86 8.18
CA PHE A 445 -24.38 -2.98 7.17
C PHE A 445 -25.18 -3.75 6.12
N VAL A 446 -24.60 -4.81 5.54
CA VAL A 446 -25.24 -5.68 4.54
C VAL A 446 -26.56 -6.24 5.06
N LYS A 447 -26.55 -6.78 6.29
CA LYS A 447 -27.75 -7.35 6.92
C LYS A 447 -28.84 -6.29 7.08
N ASN A 448 -28.48 -5.11 7.58
CA ASN A 448 -29.43 -4.00 7.74
C ASN A 448 -29.94 -3.47 6.39
N PHE A 449 -29.10 -3.45 5.36
CA PHE A 449 -29.45 -2.98 4.02
C PHE A 449 -30.52 -3.87 3.36
N PHE A 450 -30.36 -5.20 3.43
CA PHE A 450 -31.33 -6.14 2.88
C PHE A 450 -32.60 -6.22 3.73
N ALA A 451 -32.48 -6.20 5.06
CA ALA A 451 -33.63 -6.22 5.96
C ALA A 451 -34.58 -5.03 5.72
N LYS A 452 -34.03 -3.82 5.50
CA LYS A 452 -34.81 -2.62 5.14
C LYS A 452 -35.56 -2.75 3.81
N ARG A 453 -35.17 -3.70 2.95
CA ARG A 453 -35.75 -3.96 1.63
C ARG A 453 -36.54 -5.27 1.56
N GLY A 454 -36.94 -5.81 2.72
CA GLY A 454 -37.77 -7.01 2.81
C GLY A 454 -37.05 -8.33 2.47
N GLN A 455 -35.71 -8.32 2.40
CA GLN A 455 -34.90 -9.50 2.11
C GLN A 455 -34.13 -9.93 3.37
N ALA A 456 -34.17 -11.23 3.69
CA ALA A 456 -33.36 -11.78 4.78
C ALA A 456 -31.94 -12.10 4.28
N PHE A 457 -30.93 -11.53 4.94
CA PHE A 457 -29.53 -11.89 4.71
C PHE A 457 -29.08 -12.84 5.84
N ASP A 458 -28.87 -14.11 5.47
CA ASP A 458 -28.49 -15.16 6.42
C ASP A 458 -27.00 -15.47 6.30
N VAL A 459 -26.26 -15.08 7.33
CA VAL A 459 -24.79 -15.28 7.40
C VAL A 459 -24.43 -16.77 7.46
N THR A 460 -25.33 -17.64 7.93
CA THR A 460 -25.06 -19.08 8.00
C THR A 460 -24.91 -19.72 6.62
N LYS A 461 -25.53 -19.13 5.58
CA LYS A 461 -25.42 -19.59 4.19
C LYS A 461 -24.06 -19.32 3.56
N ILE A 462 -23.25 -18.44 4.16
CA ILE A 462 -21.88 -18.12 3.73
C ILE A 462 -20.91 -19.21 4.20
N LEU A 463 -21.21 -19.87 5.32
CA LEU A 463 -20.32 -20.85 5.91
C LEU A 463 -20.27 -22.12 5.04
N PRO A 464 -19.07 -22.72 4.89
CA PRO A 464 -18.94 -24.07 4.35
C PRO A 464 -19.79 -25.06 5.15
N SER A 465 -20.15 -26.18 4.54
CA SER A 465 -20.85 -27.27 5.22
C SER A 465 -20.06 -27.77 6.43
N ALA A 466 -20.79 -28.30 7.43
CA ALA A 466 -20.18 -28.84 8.64
C ALA A 466 -19.12 -29.92 8.33
N VAL A 467 -19.33 -30.70 7.27
CA VAL A 467 -18.36 -31.70 6.79
C VAL A 467 -17.07 -31.03 6.30
N SER A 468 -17.18 -29.99 5.47
CA SER A 468 -16.03 -29.21 5.00
C SER A 468 -15.20 -28.65 6.16
N ILE A 469 -15.86 -28.07 7.17
CA ILE A 469 -15.21 -27.51 8.36
C ILE A 469 -14.57 -28.61 9.21
N ALA A 470 -15.26 -29.73 9.44
CA ALA A 470 -14.73 -30.85 10.21
C ALA A 470 -13.47 -31.42 9.57
N VAL A 471 -13.47 -31.63 8.26
CA VAL A 471 -12.30 -32.12 7.53
C VAL A 471 -11.16 -31.10 7.59
N ALA A 472 -11.45 -29.80 7.41
CA ALA A 472 -10.47 -28.73 7.53
C ALA A 472 -9.76 -28.73 8.90
N ALA A 473 -10.48 -29.02 9.98
CA ALA A 473 -9.91 -29.11 11.33
C ALA A 473 -8.96 -30.31 11.52
N VAL A 474 -9.18 -31.40 10.80
CA VAL A 474 -8.37 -32.63 10.88
C VAL A 474 -7.11 -32.55 10.02
N VAL A 475 -7.15 -31.83 8.89
CA VAL A 475 -6.06 -31.71 7.91
C VAL A 475 -4.70 -31.33 8.55
N PRO A 476 -4.59 -30.34 9.45
CA PRO A 476 -3.33 -30.02 10.14
C PRO A 476 -2.77 -31.21 10.95
N GLY A 477 -3.65 -32.00 11.58
CA GLY A 477 -3.27 -33.21 12.31
C GLY A 477 -2.70 -34.29 11.38
N ILE A 478 -3.29 -34.45 10.19
CA ILE A 478 -2.78 -35.36 9.15
C ILE A 478 -1.40 -34.92 8.66
N PHE A 479 -1.19 -33.62 8.43
CA PHE A 479 0.13 -33.09 8.07
C PHE A 479 1.17 -33.42 9.14
N LYS A 480 0.84 -33.18 10.42
CA LYS A 480 1.74 -33.49 11.52
C LYS A 480 2.05 -34.99 11.59
N ALA A 481 1.04 -35.86 11.50
CA ALA A 481 1.19 -37.31 11.58
C ALA A 481 1.99 -37.91 10.41
N THR A 482 1.95 -37.28 9.23
CA THR A 482 2.64 -37.75 8.01
C THR A 482 3.98 -37.05 7.77
N THR A 483 4.44 -36.22 8.72
CA THR A 483 5.73 -35.55 8.66
C THR A 483 6.88 -36.56 8.56
N GLY A 484 7.80 -36.38 7.61
CA GLY A 484 8.96 -37.26 7.46
C GLY A 484 8.77 -38.50 6.59
N LEU A 485 7.53 -38.83 6.22
CA LEU A 485 7.20 -40.05 5.45
C LEU A 485 7.82 -40.07 4.05
N LEU A 486 7.95 -38.91 3.40
CA LEU A 486 8.62 -38.72 2.11
C LEU A 486 9.93 -37.92 2.21
N SER A 487 10.46 -37.73 3.42
CA SER A 487 11.70 -36.96 3.65
C SER A 487 12.91 -37.52 2.88
N ARG A 488 12.90 -38.83 2.56
CA ARG A 488 13.91 -39.50 1.73
C ARG A 488 14.03 -38.91 0.32
N TYR A 489 13.01 -38.22 -0.18
CA TYR A 489 13.00 -37.54 -1.48
C TYR A 489 13.20 -36.02 -1.36
N GLY A 490 13.63 -35.54 -0.19
CA GLY A 490 13.89 -34.13 0.08
C GLY A 490 12.64 -33.24 -0.08
N ILE A 491 12.84 -31.99 -0.53
CA ILE A 491 11.79 -30.98 -0.67
C ILE A 491 10.68 -31.43 -1.64
N ILE A 492 11.04 -32.16 -2.70
CA ILE A 492 10.08 -32.65 -3.71
C ILE A 492 9.14 -33.69 -3.09
N GLY A 493 9.66 -34.59 -2.25
CA GLY A 493 8.85 -35.56 -1.52
C GLY A 493 7.86 -34.90 -0.56
N GLU A 494 8.32 -33.89 0.17
CA GLU A 494 7.46 -33.13 1.09
C GLU A 494 6.36 -32.36 0.33
N LEU A 495 6.67 -31.77 -0.82
CA LEU A 495 5.69 -31.11 -1.69
C LEU A 495 4.67 -32.10 -2.28
N ALA A 496 5.11 -33.28 -2.73
CA ALA A 496 4.20 -34.30 -3.24
C ALA A 496 3.22 -34.77 -2.15
N ARG A 497 3.70 -34.95 -0.91
CA ARG A 497 2.85 -35.26 0.24
C ARG A 497 1.82 -34.16 0.50
N ILE A 498 2.28 -32.91 0.53
CA ILE A 498 1.41 -31.75 0.77
C ILE A 498 0.34 -31.66 -0.31
N GLY A 499 0.75 -31.75 -1.59
CA GLY A 499 -0.15 -31.73 -2.74
C GLY A 499 -1.17 -32.87 -2.72
N ALA A 500 -0.78 -34.09 -2.34
CA ALA A 500 -1.69 -35.22 -2.25
C ALA A 500 -2.76 -35.02 -1.16
N ILE A 501 -2.36 -34.63 0.06
CA ILE A 501 -3.29 -34.39 1.17
C ILE A 501 -4.23 -33.23 0.83
N THR A 502 -3.70 -32.11 0.30
CA THR A 502 -4.50 -30.97 -0.12
C THR A 502 -5.43 -31.34 -1.28
N GLY A 503 -4.99 -32.14 -2.24
CA GLY A 503 -5.82 -32.60 -3.36
C GLY A 503 -7.00 -33.46 -2.91
N VAL A 504 -6.77 -34.40 -1.98
CA VAL A 504 -7.85 -35.18 -1.35
C VAL A 504 -8.79 -34.26 -0.58
N PHE A 505 -8.26 -33.29 0.17
CA PHE A 505 -9.10 -32.33 0.89
C PHE A 505 -9.98 -31.51 -0.06
N VAL A 506 -9.44 -30.99 -1.15
CA VAL A 506 -10.20 -30.25 -2.18
C VAL A 506 -11.27 -31.13 -2.81
N LEU A 507 -10.98 -32.41 -3.06
CA LEU A 507 -11.97 -33.34 -3.59
C LEU A 507 -13.11 -33.59 -2.60
N VAL A 508 -12.80 -33.76 -1.31
CA VAL A 508 -13.83 -33.87 -0.25
C VAL A 508 -14.67 -32.61 -0.16
N LEU A 509 -14.07 -31.42 -0.27
CA LEU A 509 -14.78 -30.14 -0.33
C LEU A 509 -15.71 -30.06 -1.54
N ALA A 510 -15.25 -30.49 -2.72
CA ALA A 510 -16.06 -30.49 -3.93
C ALA A 510 -17.28 -31.43 -3.81
N VAL A 511 -17.09 -32.59 -3.16
CA VAL A 511 -18.18 -33.56 -2.94
C VAL A 511 -19.16 -33.07 -1.86
N SER A 512 -18.68 -32.51 -0.75
CA SER A 512 -19.54 -32.01 0.34
C SER A 512 -20.36 -30.80 -0.09
N GLU A 513 -19.79 -29.94 -0.94
CA GLU A 513 -20.45 -28.75 -1.47
C GLU A 513 -21.14 -28.96 -2.82
N ARG A 514 -21.29 -30.22 -3.27
CA ARG A 514 -21.81 -30.54 -4.59
C ARG A 514 -23.18 -29.89 -4.89
N LYS A 515 -24.07 -29.79 -3.90
CA LYS A 515 -25.37 -29.10 -4.04
C LYS A 515 -25.23 -27.62 -4.37
N PHE A 516 -24.18 -26.97 -3.88
CA PHE A 516 -23.86 -25.58 -4.19
C PHE A 516 -23.23 -25.46 -5.58
N LEU A 517 -22.26 -26.34 -5.90
CA LEU A 517 -21.57 -26.35 -7.19
C LEU A 517 -22.48 -26.72 -8.37
N ASP A 518 -23.40 -27.67 -8.18
CA ASP A 518 -24.32 -28.14 -9.23
C ASP A 518 -25.45 -27.12 -9.52
N ASN A 519 -25.94 -26.41 -8.49
CA ASN A 519 -26.95 -25.34 -8.67
C ASN A 519 -26.39 -24.15 -9.50
N ASP A 520 -25.09 -23.90 -9.43
CA ASP A 520 -24.42 -22.81 -10.16
C ASP A 520 -24.21 -23.13 -11.64
N THR A 521 -23.98 -24.38 -12.02
CA THR A 521 -23.97 -24.78 -13.44
C THR A 521 -25.31 -24.49 -14.12
N THR A 522 -26.42 -24.69 -13.42
CA THR A 522 -27.76 -24.32 -13.92
C THR A 522 -28.05 -22.82 -13.90
N MET A 523 -27.42 -22.02 -13.03
CA MET A 523 -27.55 -20.55 -13.06
C MET A 523 -26.67 -19.88 -14.12
N LEU A 524 -25.50 -20.45 -14.41
CA LEU A 524 -24.64 -20.03 -15.53
C LEU A 524 -25.29 -20.37 -16.88
N ASP A 525 -25.95 -21.53 -17.00
CA ASP A 525 -26.71 -21.89 -18.21
C ASP A 525 -28.00 -21.06 -18.40
N ALA A 526 -28.64 -20.59 -17.32
CA ALA A 526 -29.82 -19.73 -17.42
C ALA A 526 -29.50 -18.28 -17.80
N THR A 527 -28.24 -17.86 -17.70
CA THR A 527 -27.79 -16.49 -18.04
C THR A 527 -26.84 -16.41 -19.22
N GLY A 528 -26.21 -17.50 -19.66
CA GLY A 528 -25.52 -17.60 -20.96
C GLY A 528 -24.46 -16.54 -21.28
N GLU A 529 -24.06 -15.71 -20.31
CA GLU A 529 -23.23 -14.54 -20.53
C GLU A 529 -22.12 -14.50 -19.47
N PRO A 530 -20.85 -14.74 -19.86
CA PRO A 530 -19.73 -14.41 -19.00
C PRO A 530 -19.61 -12.88 -18.97
N PHE A 531 -20.04 -12.28 -17.87
CA PHE A 531 -19.66 -10.91 -17.53
C PHE A 531 -20.00 -9.84 -18.59
N ALA A 532 -21.21 -9.85 -19.14
CA ALA A 532 -21.74 -8.75 -19.96
C ALA A 532 -22.76 -7.92 -19.19
N LEU A 533 -22.63 -6.59 -19.26
CA LEU A 533 -23.57 -5.63 -18.69
C LEU A 533 -24.96 -5.77 -19.35
N PRO A 534 -26.09 -5.59 -18.63
CA PRO A 534 -27.41 -5.75 -19.25
C PRO A 534 -27.63 -4.65 -20.28
N VAL A 535 -27.87 -5.05 -21.54
CA VAL A 535 -28.31 -4.16 -22.62
C VAL A 535 -29.84 -4.09 -22.58
N ARG A 536 -30.34 -2.86 -22.50
CA ARG A 536 -31.76 -2.48 -22.63
C ARG A 536 -32.31 -2.99 -23.96
N ASN A 537 -33.40 -3.75 -23.92
CA ASN A 537 -34.10 -4.26 -25.09
C ASN A 537 -34.85 -3.11 -25.81
N PRO A 538 -34.59 -2.79 -27.10
CA PRO A 538 -35.41 -1.85 -27.86
C PRO A 538 -36.44 -2.65 -28.67
N GLY A 539 -37.63 -2.82 -28.11
CA GLY A 539 -38.79 -3.36 -28.81
C GLY A 539 -39.91 -2.32 -28.81
N ALA A 540 -39.82 -1.34 -29.71
CA ALA A 540 -40.96 -0.51 -30.09
C ALA A 540 -40.83 -0.20 -31.60
N PRO A 541 -41.92 -0.29 -32.38
CA PRO A 541 -41.84 -0.28 -33.84
C PRO A 541 -41.50 1.12 -34.37
N GLU A 542 -40.63 1.13 -35.37
CA GLU A 542 -40.29 2.30 -36.18
C GLU A 542 -41.55 2.90 -36.82
N ARG A 543 -41.76 4.21 -36.62
CA ARG A 543 -42.62 5.01 -37.50
C ARG A 543 -41.73 5.92 -38.34
N HIS A 544 -41.97 5.81 -39.64
CA HIS A 544 -41.38 6.50 -40.76
C HIS A 544 -41.09 8.00 -40.52
N GLU A 545 -39.90 8.41 -40.94
CA GLU A 545 -39.54 9.79 -41.24
C GLU A 545 -40.26 10.28 -42.50
N GLU A 546 -40.78 11.51 -42.47
CA GLU A 546 -40.87 12.44 -43.59
C GLU A 546 -40.63 13.88 -43.10
N PRO A 547 -40.21 14.82 -43.98
CA PRO A 547 -39.15 15.77 -43.64
C PRO A 547 -39.55 17.27 -43.72
N VAL A 548 -38.62 18.11 -43.22
CA VAL A 548 -38.42 19.56 -43.49
C VAL A 548 -39.41 20.57 -42.87
N GLU A 549 -38.92 21.47 -42.01
CA GLU A 549 -38.91 22.92 -42.27
C GLU A 549 -38.09 23.73 -41.25
N GLN A 550 -37.26 24.64 -41.79
CA GLN A 550 -36.58 25.73 -41.09
C GLN A 550 -37.56 26.87 -40.86
N VAL A 551 -37.67 27.43 -39.65
CA VAL A 551 -38.08 28.83 -39.45
C VAL A 551 -37.33 29.43 -38.25
N ASN A 552 -36.68 30.56 -38.51
CA ASN A 552 -36.09 31.49 -37.54
C ASN A 552 -37.17 32.19 -36.71
N ASP A 553 -36.79 32.70 -35.54
CA ASP A 553 -37.17 34.03 -34.96
C ASP A 553 -37.00 33.94 -33.43
N ALA A 554 -36.06 34.65 -32.83
CA ALA A 554 -36.09 36.07 -32.47
C ALA A 554 -37.05 36.39 -31.30
N ASN A 555 -36.38 36.70 -30.17
CA ASN A 555 -36.66 37.82 -29.27
C ASN A 555 -37.67 37.73 -28.10
N ASP A 556 -37.27 38.46 -27.06
CA ASP A 556 -38.04 39.12 -25.99
C ASP A 556 -38.34 38.41 -24.65
N ASN A 557 -37.47 38.73 -23.67
CA ASN A 557 -37.77 39.41 -22.41
C ASN A 557 -39.22 39.35 -21.86
N HIS A 558 -39.37 38.94 -20.61
CA HIS A 558 -39.94 39.81 -19.56
C HIS A 558 -39.69 39.27 -18.15
N ALA A 559 -39.25 40.17 -17.28
CA ALA A 559 -39.22 40.04 -15.84
C ALA A 559 -40.61 40.31 -15.23
N ALA A 560 -40.95 39.63 -14.12
CA ALA A 560 -41.80 40.20 -13.08
C ALA A 560 -41.72 39.39 -11.77
N THR A 561 -41.31 40.12 -10.74
CA THR A 561 -41.30 39.85 -9.30
C THR A 561 -42.72 39.63 -8.75
N GLN A 562 -42.89 38.77 -7.74
CA GLN A 562 -43.87 39.01 -6.67
C GLN A 562 -43.51 38.28 -5.37
N THR A 563 -43.40 39.09 -4.33
CA THR A 563 -43.21 38.85 -2.90
C THR A 563 -44.53 38.48 -2.22
N SER A 564 -44.51 37.59 -1.22
CA SER A 564 -45.36 37.70 -0.04
C SER A 564 -44.86 36.80 1.10
N THR A 565 -44.93 37.37 2.29
CA THR A 565 -44.38 37.02 3.60
C THR A 565 -45.27 36.05 4.38
N ASN A 566 -44.70 35.33 5.36
CA ASN A 566 -45.16 35.40 6.76
C ASN A 566 -44.22 34.64 7.71
N ASP A 567 -43.88 35.33 8.80
CA ASP A 567 -43.06 34.94 9.94
C ASP A 567 -43.71 33.88 10.84
N ALA A 568 -42.89 33.05 11.50
CA ALA A 568 -42.99 32.80 12.95
C ALA A 568 -41.86 31.89 13.49
N ALA A 569 -41.13 32.44 14.46
CA ALA A 569 -40.52 31.80 15.63
C ALA A 569 -39.35 30.79 15.48
N ALA A 570 -38.16 31.29 15.84
CA ALA A 570 -37.03 30.48 16.31
C ALA A 570 -37.31 29.85 17.70
N PRO A 571 -36.61 28.76 18.04
CA PRO A 571 -35.71 28.86 19.19
C PRO A 571 -34.33 28.23 18.98
N GLU A 572 -33.36 28.88 19.62
CA GLU A 572 -32.09 28.39 20.17
C GLU A 572 -31.11 27.58 19.30
N GLU A 573 -30.07 28.31 18.92
CA GLU A 573 -28.79 27.92 18.34
C GLU A 573 -28.00 27.00 19.31
N ALA A 574 -28.06 25.69 19.09
CA ALA A 574 -27.09 24.76 19.67
C ALA A 574 -25.76 24.88 18.90
N ALA A 575 -24.85 25.69 19.44
CA ALA A 575 -23.52 25.92 18.89
C ALA A 575 -22.79 24.61 18.53
N GLN A 576 -22.57 24.40 17.23
CA GLN A 576 -21.62 23.40 16.73
C GLN A 576 -20.21 23.80 17.17
N PRO A 577 -19.40 22.87 17.74
CA PRO A 577 -18.03 23.19 18.09
C PRO A 577 -17.26 23.49 16.81
N THR A 578 -16.72 24.71 16.71
CA THR A 578 -15.86 25.14 15.61
C THR A 578 -14.69 24.16 15.48
N ALA A 579 -14.35 23.76 14.26
CA ALA A 579 -13.30 22.77 13.95
C ALA A 579 -11.95 23.02 14.64
N ASN A 580 -11.68 24.25 15.10
CA ASN A 580 -10.51 24.61 15.90
C ASN A 580 -10.45 23.92 17.27
N THR A 581 -11.59 23.69 17.94
CA THR A 581 -11.61 23.06 19.28
C THR A 581 -11.30 21.56 19.23
N ALA A 582 -11.76 20.86 18.19
CA ALA A 582 -11.40 19.45 17.96
C ALA A 582 -9.92 19.28 17.58
N VAL A 583 -9.37 20.22 16.79
CA VAL A 583 -7.96 20.24 16.40
C VAL A 583 -7.05 20.52 17.61
N GLU A 584 -7.37 21.49 18.46
CA GLU A 584 -6.62 21.73 19.70
C GLU A 584 -6.68 20.51 20.64
N HIS A 585 -7.83 19.86 20.76
CA HIS A 585 -7.95 18.68 21.61
C HIS A 585 -7.10 17.50 21.09
N VAL A 586 -7.06 17.27 19.77
CA VAL A 586 -6.29 16.18 19.15
C VAL A 586 -4.79 16.47 19.12
N VAL A 587 -4.38 17.70 18.79
CA VAL A 587 -2.96 18.10 18.84
C VAL A 587 -2.43 18.04 20.27
N ARG A 588 -3.23 18.47 21.25
CA ARG A 588 -2.88 18.37 22.66
C ARG A 588 -2.80 16.92 23.14
N GLN A 589 -3.71 16.05 22.69
CA GLN A 589 -3.64 14.60 22.98
C GLN A 589 -2.43 13.92 22.30
N TRP A 590 -2.06 14.33 21.08
CA TRP A 590 -0.88 13.84 20.39
C TRP A 590 0.42 14.32 21.05
N CYS A 591 0.51 15.59 21.46
CA CYS A 591 1.65 16.10 22.24
C CYS A 591 1.76 15.41 23.61
N ILE A 592 0.64 15.19 24.31
CA ILE A 592 0.61 14.46 25.59
C ILE A 592 1.03 12.99 25.41
N TRP A 593 0.57 12.33 24.34
CA TRP A 593 0.94 10.96 24.02
C TRP A 593 2.43 10.85 23.63
N HIS A 594 2.94 11.79 22.83
CA HIS A 594 4.34 11.89 22.46
C HIS A 594 5.25 12.18 23.66
N GLU A 595 4.89 13.13 24.52
CA GLU A 595 5.63 13.42 25.76
C GLU A 595 5.61 12.23 26.73
N ARG A 596 4.51 11.47 26.83
CA ARG A 596 4.44 10.27 27.68
C ARG A 596 5.26 9.09 27.12
N MET A 597 5.32 8.94 25.80
CA MET A 597 6.21 7.97 25.12
C MET A 597 7.70 8.34 25.28
N VAL A 598 8.04 9.63 25.21
CA VAL A 598 9.40 10.12 25.43
C VAL A 598 9.79 10.06 26.92
N ALA A 599 8.86 10.32 27.84
CA ALA A 599 9.10 10.22 29.28
C ALA A 599 9.28 8.78 29.77
N THR A 600 8.64 7.79 29.13
CA THR A 600 8.87 6.36 29.40
C THR A 600 10.20 5.84 28.85
N HIS A 601 10.83 6.57 27.92
CA HIS A 601 12.18 6.30 27.43
C HIS A 601 13.30 7.04 28.18
N ASN A 602 12.99 7.97 29.09
CA ASN A 602 13.97 8.79 29.82
C ASN A 602 14.00 8.55 31.35
N SER A 603 13.34 7.52 31.88
CA SER A 603 13.51 7.13 33.28
C SER A 603 14.65 6.13 33.48
N GLU A 604 15.88 6.52 33.11
CA GLU A 604 17.09 5.92 33.67
C GLU A 604 17.76 6.89 34.66
N THR A 605 17.16 7.08 35.83
CA THR A 605 17.93 7.40 37.04
C THR A 605 18.47 6.11 37.65
N CYS A 606 19.23 5.34 36.86
CA CYS A 606 20.00 4.22 37.38
C CYS A 606 21.27 4.79 38.05
N THR A 607 21.23 4.91 39.37
CA THR A 607 22.36 5.41 40.14
C THR A 607 23.57 4.48 40.01
N ARG A 608 24.76 5.08 39.91
CA ARG A 608 26.08 4.44 39.68
C ARG A 608 26.40 3.23 40.58
N GLY A 609 25.70 3.07 41.70
CA GLY A 609 25.81 1.89 42.57
C GLY A 609 25.24 0.60 41.97
N GLN A 610 24.17 0.67 41.17
CA GLN A 610 23.51 -0.51 40.60
C GLN A 610 24.31 -1.14 39.45
N ARG A 611 25.14 -0.36 38.72
CA ARG A 611 26.05 -0.90 37.69
C ARG A 611 27.23 -1.71 38.26
N LEU A 612 27.64 -1.46 39.50
CA LEU A 612 28.78 -2.16 40.11
C LEU A 612 28.36 -3.52 40.72
N GLN A 613 27.13 -3.64 41.19
CA GLN A 613 26.56 -4.93 41.64
C GLN A 613 26.23 -5.89 40.48
N ALA A 614 25.80 -5.38 39.32
CA ALA A 614 25.59 -6.19 38.12
C ALA A 614 26.90 -6.71 37.49
N GLN A 615 28.07 -6.21 37.93
CA GLN A 615 29.40 -6.60 37.44
C GLN A 615 30.29 -7.27 38.50
N GLY A 616 29.77 -7.57 39.70
CA GLY A 616 30.44 -8.43 40.68
C GLY A 616 31.61 -7.81 41.47
N TYR A 617 31.69 -6.48 41.62
CA TYR A 617 32.72 -5.81 42.41
C TYR A 617 32.18 -5.35 43.77
N THR A 618 32.82 -5.77 44.88
CA THR A 618 32.32 -5.53 46.25
C THR A 618 32.80 -4.23 46.92
N GLU A 619 33.79 -3.49 46.41
CA GLU A 619 34.12 -2.15 46.93
C GLU A 619 34.72 -1.20 45.86
N PRO A 620 34.41 0.11 45.89
CA PRO A 620 34.99 1.10 44.98
C PRO A 620 36.38 1.57 45.45
N PRO A 621 37.37 1.77 44.55
CA PRO A 621 38.69 2.27 44.94
C PRO A 621 38.64 3.77 45.34
N PRO A 622 39.57 4.24 46.21
CA PRO A 622 39.51 5.58 46.77
C PRO A 622 39.77 6.67 45.73
N ARG A 623 39.04 7.79 45.85
CA ARG A 623 39.12 8.97 44.98
C ARG A 623 40.45 9.70 45.17
N ILE A 624 41.26 9.79 44.12
CA ILE A 624 42.38 10.74 44.04
C ILE A 624 41.81 12.13 43.72
N SER A 625 42.07 13.11 44.59
CA SER A 625 41.61 14.49 44.49
C SER A 625 42.39 15.29 43.45
N ARG A 626 41.77 16.36 42.93
CA ARG A 626 42.23 17.21 41.81
C ARG A 626 43.52 18.03 42.08
N SER A 627 44.24 17.78 43.17
CA SER A 627 45.53 18.44 43.46
C SER A 627 46.75 17.75 42.83
N ALA A 628 46.62 16.55 42.27
CA ALA A 628 47.75 15.82 41.65
C ALA A 628 47.98 16.11 40.15
N ARG A 629 47.17 16.98 39.51
CA ARG A 629 47.27 17.26 38.05
C ARG A 629 48.16 18.47 37.70
N ARG A 630 48.92 19.01 38.65
CA ARG A 630 49.85 20.15 38.46
C ARG A 630 51.32 19.84 38.76
N GLN A 631 51.69 18.58 39.00
CA GLN A 631 53.09 18.15 39.05
C GLN A 631 53.28 16.94 38.14
N GLY A 632 53.50 17.23 36.86
CA GLY A 632 53.70 16.21 35.82
C GLY A 632 54.27 16.79 34.53
N THR A 633 55.00 17.91 34.65
CA THR A 633 55.88 18.48 33.62
C THR A 633 57.25 18.61 34.24
N ALA A 634 57.95 17.48 34.40
CA ALA A 634 59.39 17.38 34.57
C ALA A 634 59.76 15.90 34.63
N ALA A 635 60.90 15.56 34.00
CA ALA A 635 61.54 14.24 33.99
C ALA A 635 60.89 13.25 32.99
N THR A 636 61.56 12.74 31.95
CA THR A 636 62.97 12.36 31.89
C THR A 636 63.44 12.19 30.43
N HIS A 637 64.52 12.89 30.11
CA HIS A 637 65.60 12.37 29.29
C HIS A 637 66.18 11.10 29.94
N GLY A 638 66.65 10.15 29.13
CA GLY A 638 67.89 9.43 29.47
C GLY A 638 67.81 7.90 29.64
N ARG A 639 68.44 7.23 28.66
CA ARG A 639 69.49 6.18 28.80
C ARG A 639 69.25 4.91 29.64
N GLY A 640 69.63 3.81 28.97
CA GLY A 640 70.27 2.61 29.57
C GLY A 640 69.30 1.46 29.76
N GLY A 641 69.54 0.23 29.32
CA GLY A 641 70.76 -0.44 28.89
C GLY A 641 70.81 -1.83 29.56
N SER A 642 71.20 -2.84 28.78
CA SER A 642 71.55 -4.23 29.20
C SER A 642 70.39 -5.14 29.68
N ARG A 643 70.41 -6.47 29.51
CA ARG A 643 71.16 -7.45 28.69
C ARG A 643 70.65 -8.83 29.14
N GLY A 644 70.66 -9.79 28.22
CA GLY A 644 70.79 -11.23 28.50
C GLY A 644 69.57 -12.05 28.07
N ASP A 645 69.69 -13.25 27.51
CA ASP A 645 70.80 -14.02 26.97
C ASP A 645 70.16 -15.28 26.31
N ARG A 646 70.92 -15.99 25.45
CA ARG A 646 70.68 -17.34 24.89
C ARG A 646 69.68 -17.45 23.73
N GLY A 647 69.97 -18.13 22.61
CA GLY A 647 71.16 -18.86 22.19
C GLY A 647 70.90 -19.67 20.91
N GLY A 648 71.90 -19.73 20.02
CA GLY A 648 72.16 -20.77 19.01
C GLY A 648 71.30 -20.77 17.73
N ALA A 649 71.75 -21.20 16.55
CA ALA A 649 73.07 -21.48 16.00
C ALA A 649 72.91 -21.75 14.48
N ARG A 650 73.89 -21.30 13.66
CA ARG A 650 74.34 -21.85 12.35
C ARG A 650 73.32 -21.87 11.19
N ARG A 651 73.66 -21.74 9.90
CA ARG A 651 74.90 -21.75 9.08
C ARG A 651 74.46 -21.15 7.73
N GLY A 652 75.22 -20.24 7.11
CA GLY A 652 76.05 -20.64 5.96
C GLY A 652 75.80 -19.70 4.77
N GLY A 653 76.86 -19.09 4.24
CA GLY A 653 76.78 -17.95 3.33
C GLY A 653 77.14 -18.23 1.87
N ARG A 654 77.79 -17.21 1.29
CA ARG A 654 78.16 -16.91 -0.11
C ARG A 654 77.08 -16.06 -0.82
N GLY A 655 77.35 -14.87 -1.35
CA GLY A 655 78.61 -14.17 -1.60
C GLY A 655 78.70 -13.77 -3.07
N ARG A 656 79.07 -12.50 -3.30
CA ARG A 656 79.37 -11.81 -4.58
C ARG A 656 78.15 -11.35 -5.38
N GLY A 657 78.07 -10.12 -5.86
CA GLY A 657 79.01 -8.99 -5.83
C GLY A 657 78.89 -8.15 -7.11
N ARG A 658 78.96 -6.82 -6.93
CA ARG A 658 79.29 -5.76 -7.92
C ARG A 658 78.30 -5.58 -9.09
N GLY A 659 77.95 -4.37 -9.48
CA GLY A 659 78.38 -3.06 -9.03
C GLY A 659 77.85 -1.94 -9.92
N ARG A 660 78.09 -0.69 -9.46
CA ARG A 660 78.23 0.60 -10.19
C ARG A 660 77.13 0.91 -11.21
N GLY A 661 76.30 1.93 -10.98
CA GLY A 661 76.70 3.35 -10.89
C GLY A 661 76.29 4.01 -12.21
N GLY A 662 75.80 5.25 -12.32
CA GLY A 662 75.52 6.35 -11.41
C GLY A 662 75.04 7.53 -12.27
N ARG A 663 74.70 8.65 -11.61
CA ARG A 663 74.36 9.98 -12.19
C ARG A 663 73.06 10.02 -13.00
N GLY A 664 72.22 11.05 -12.95
CA GLY A 664 72.19 12.37 -12.33
C GLY A 664 70.89 12.99 -12.86
N GLY A 665 70.05 13.61 -12.04
CA GLY A 665 70.07 15.05 -11.84
C GLY A 665 68.94 15.75 -12.63
N ASN A 666 68.24 16.68 -11.96
CA ASN A 666 67.31 17.69 -12.49
C ASN A 666 65.95 17.24 -13.03
N GLN A 667 64.86 18.01 -12.94
CA GLN A 667 64.42 19.15 -12.11
C GLN A 667 62.94 19.37 -12.49
N GLN A 668 62.13 19.75 -11.51
CA GLN A 668 60.98 20.67 -11.55
C GLN A 668 60.15 20.92 -12.84
N ALA A 669 58.82 20.87 -12.60
CA ALA A 669 57.78 21.84 -12.98
C ALA A 669 57.31 21.94 -14.44
N ALA A 670 56.00 21.74 -14.65
CA ALA A 670 55.01 22.83 -14.81
C ALA A 670 53.76 22.35 -15.58
N THR A 671 52.60 22.58 -14.95
CA THR A 671 51.30 23.00 -15.54
C THR A 671 50.97 22.69 -17.00
N THR A 672 49.86 21.98 -17.20
CA THR A 672 48.66 22.55 -17.84
C THR A 672 47.41 21.85 -17.32
#